data_AF-G4TB09-F1
#
_entry.id   AF-G4TB09-F1
#
_cell.length_a   1.000
_cell.length_b   1.000
_cell.length_c   1.000
_cell.angle_alpha   90.00
_cell.angle_beta   90.00
_cell.angle_gamma   90.00
#
_symmetry.space_group_name_H-M   'P 1'
#
loop_
_entity.id
_entity.type
_entity.pdbx_description
1 polymer ?
#
loop_
_entity_poly.entity_id
_entity_poly.type
_entity_poly.pdbx_seq_one_letter_code
_entity_poly.pdbx_strand_id
1 'polypeptide(L)'
;MPAVTTAATTVPTAVKAGALDAPALLVCDKATRVAAVEALVSKIQNDGPAAIQSINLVESIISALSDKKNPANREAAASCVQLLATKGAAPQLEPFILADASSGLIPVLLESLADKTPAVRANALDALVAVIENSSVWSASLILPVLLHQIKTAGKWQIKTGCLTALNTLVKVAPTQTASQTPEIIPVLAEAIWDTKADVKKAARDSLKNTTELVSNKDIVNFIPALRSALINPVEEVPKTIQLLSATTFVSEVDAPTLSLMVPLLSRGLQERPVATKRKCAVIIDNMAKLVDNEHTVRPFIPKLLPGLLKVEEAMPDPEARSVCQRAIATLRGVAKLPEGDGSQLPPAKVVDVAHVSKLLAAAYKKAGAATVPDLSSPAAVYACKLAANMITVRMFDSQEWLKSLPTYISFIASQPDAEAVTRELLLKSASDDDDEAEVADDEEQGEDLCNCTFSLAYGAKILLNTATLRLKRGHRYGLCGRNGSGKSTLMRAITNGQVEGFPSPDEVRTFYVEHDIDGSEESTTILDFILSDKRILADKKEIVETLASVGFSDERQQTSIGSLSGGWKMKLALARAMLFKADILLLDEPTNHLDVVNIAWLENYLTSLTHCTSIIVSHDSGFLNNTITDVLHLNRFKIRRYRGNLESFVKAVPEAKSYYTLEAADDYKFRFPDPPFLDGVKTKEKALLKMRKVGFQYPTQTQQQLYDITLQVSLSSRVAILGPNGSGKSTLVKLLIGDMEANKGGEVWKHPNLVIGYVAQHAFHHIEQHLDKTPLEYMLWRYQTGEDLEEMMKANRELTPEEVKKMKEGANIVIDGQKRIIEEINNRKKLKQSFEYEVSFKGLSSSENVWLPRDELVKRGFEKRILEIDTREAQRLGLLRPLVRKEIEKHFADFGLEPEFVSHNSMRGLSGGQKVKIVLGAATWRRPHILALDEPTNYLDRESLAALIGALKDFNGGVLIITHSRDFSESVCSEVWAMRDGHLEASGHNWVEGQGSGPRIDQPAGEDEDQYDAMGNKIEKSKLKKKLTSNEARKAKKDRMARRKRGEDSDGE
;
A
#
# COMPACT_ATOMS: atom_id res chain seq x y z
N MET A 1 89.34 -42.38 -13.99
CA MET A 1 88.90 -42.69 -15.38
C MET A 1 87.94 -43.88 -15.31
N PRO A 2 86.88 -43.98 -16.14
CA PRO A 2 86.69 -43.29 -17.41
C PRO A 2 85.66 -42.16 -17.38
N ALA A 3 85.78 -41.30 -18.38
CA ALA A 3 84.96 -40.14 -18.67
C ALA A 3 83.68 -40.54 -19.44
N VAL A 4 82.56 -39.88 -19.14
CA VAL A 4 81.41 -39.79 -20.04
C VAL A 4 80.95 -38.33 -20.11
N THR A 5 81.17 -37.79 -21.30
CA THR A 5 80.80 -36.52 -21.91
C THR A 5 79.60 -35.76 -21.33
N THR A 6 79.86 -34.53 -20.89
CA THR A 6 78.89 -33.43 -20.79
C THR A 6 78.39 -33.04 -22.17
N ALA A 7 77.10 -33.27 -22.45
CA ALA A 7 76.43 -32.64 -23.58
C ALA A 7 76.20 -31.16 -23.24
N ALA A 8 76.94 -30.28 -23.91
CA ALA A 8 76.70 -28.85 -23.86
C ALA A 8 75.32 -28.57 -24.45
N THR A 9 74.35 -28.23 -23.59
CA THR A 9 73.15 -27.51 -24.00
C THR A 9 73.60 -26.18 -24.58
N THR A 10 73.30 -25.96 -25.84
CA THR A 10 73.52 -24.70 -26.55
C THR A 10 72.91 -23.57 -25.74
N VAL A 11 73.79 -22.70 -25.23
CA VAL A 11 73.43 -21.39 -24.71
C VAL A 11 72.57 -20.70 -25.78
N PRO A 12 71.36 -20.23 -25.47
CA PRO A 12 70.62 -19.42 -26.42
C PRO A 12 71.49 -18.19 -26.71
N THR A 13 71.81 -18.00 -27.98
CA THR A 13 72.48 -16.81 -28.51
C THR A 13 71.94 -15.58 -27.81
N ALA A 14 72.84 -14.76 -27.26
CA ALA A 14 72.52 -13.48 -26.66
C ALA A 14 71.57 -12.70 -27.58
N VAL A 15 70.33 -12.53 -27.11
CA VAL A 15 69.33 -11.70 -27.77
C VAL A 15 69.90 -10.29 -27.85
N LYS A 16 70.00 -9.74 -29.06
CA LYS A 16 70.40 -8.34 -29.27
C LYS A 16 69.55 -7.45 -28.36
N ALA A 17 70.20 -6.58 -27.58
CA ALA A 17 69.52 -5.54 -26.81
C ALA A 17 68.59 -4.74 -27.74
N GLY A 18 67.27 -4.85 -27.52
CA GLY A 18 66.25 -4.04 -28.21
C GLY A 18 65.15 -4.80 -28.97
N ALA A 19 65.24 -6.11 -29.19
CA ALA A 19 64.16 -6.88 -29.83
C ALA A 19 63.29 -7.62 -28.80
N LEU A 20 62.10 -7.10 -28.51
CA LEU A 20 61.06 -7.79 -27.77
C LEU A 20 60.48 -8.93 -28.62
N ASP A 21 60.63 -10.18 -28.17
CA ASP A 21 60.12 -11.40 -28.83
C ASP A 21 59.27 -12.22 -27.83
N ALA A 22 58.23 -12.89 -28.32
CA ALA A 22 57.26 -13.63 -27.52
C ALA A 22 57.86 -14.70 -26.58
N PRO A 23 58.91 -15.46 -26.95
CA PRO A 23 59.58 -16.41 -26.06
C PRO A 23 60.21 -15.76 -24.81
N ALA A 24 60.68 -14.51 -24.90
CA ALA A 24 61.26 -13.80 -23.75
C ALA A 24 60.20 -13.47 -22.67
N LEU A 25 58.93 -13.42 -23.04
CA LEU A 25 57.78 -13.18 -22.15
C LEU A 25 57.27 -14.47 -21.49
N LEU A 26 57.70 -15.64 -21.98
CA LEU A 26 57.25 -16.97 -21.56
C LEU A 26 58.35 -17.76 -20.83
N VAL A 27 59.43 -17.08 -20.42
CA VAL A 27 60.56 -17.70 -19.71
C VAL A 27 60.13 -18.14 -18.30
N CYS A 28 60.64 -19.30 -17.86
CA CYS A 28 60.34 -19.87 -16.54
C CYS A 28 60.83 -18.98 -15.38
N ASP A 29 61.99 -18.32 -15.55
CA ASP A 29 62.54 -17.40 -14.55
C ASP A 29 61.65 -16.17 -14.34
N LYS A 30 61.21 -15.98 -13.10
CA LYS A 30 60.24 -14.95 -12.72
C LYS A 30 60.81 -13.53 -12.89
N ALA A 31 62.07 -13.30 -12.52
CA ALA A 31 62.67 -11.96 -12.59
C ALA A 31 62.84 -11.51 -14.05
N THR A 32 63.34 -12.40 -14.90
CA THR A 32 63.50 -12.17 -16.34
C THR A 32 62.15 -11.92 -17.01
N ARG A 33 61.12 -12.72 -16.67
CA ARG A 33 59.76 -12.53 -17.20
C ARG A 33 59.16 -11.20 -16.78
N VAL A 34 59.32 -10.79 -15.52
CA VAL A 34 58.82 -9.50 -15.03
C VAL A 34 59.47 -8.33 -15.76
N ALA A 35 60.79 -8.36 -15.96
CA ALA A 35 61.52 -7.32 -16.70
C ALA A 35 61.10 -7.29 -18.19
N ALA A 36 60.90 -8.45 -18.82
CA ALA A 36 60.42 -8.52 -20.20
C ALA A 36 59.00 -7.97 -20.36
N VAL A 37 58.10 -8.25 -19.40
CA VAL A 37 56.74 -7.68 -19.40
C VAL A 37 56.78 -6.16 -19.20
N GLU A 38 57.62 -5.63 -18.32
CA GLU A 38 57.78 -4.17 -18.13
C GLU A 38 58.26 -3.47 -19.40
N ALA A 39 59.22 -4.07 -20.10
CA ALA A 39 59.70 -3.57 -21.38
C ALA A 39 58.57 -3.59 -22.44
N LEU A 40 57.77 -4.65 -22.47
CA LEU A 40 56.62 -4.74 -23.38
C LEU A 40 55.55 -3.70 -23.04
N VAL A 41 55.20 -3.52 -21.76
CA VAL A 41 54.23 -2.51 -21.31
C VAL A 41 54.66 -1.12 -21.74
N SER A 42 55.95 -0.79 -21.54
CA SER A 42 56.52 0.50 -21.96
C SER A 42 56.39 0.69 -23.48
N LYS A 43 56.61 -0.38 -24.26
CA LYS A 43 56.42 -0.36 -25.71
C LYS A 43 54.95 -0.20 -26.11
N ILE A 44 54.02 -0.90 -25.45
CA ILE A 44 52.58 -0.79 -25.68
C ILE A 44 52.07 0.63 -25.37
N GLN A 45 52.60 1.27 -24.34
CA GLN A 45 52.25 2.65 -23.98
C GLN A 45 52.71 3.66 -25.04
N ASN A 46 53.84 3.40 -25.71
CA ASN A 46 54.38 4.28 -26.76
C ASN A 46 53.79 4.01 -28.15
N ASP A 47 53.69 2.74 -28.54
CA ASP A 47 53.33 2.31 -29.90
C ASP A 47 51.84 1.92 -30.02
N GLY A 48 51.10 1.91 -28.91
CA GLY A 48 49.70 1.50 -28.86
C GLY A 48 49.46 -0.01 -29.05
N PRO A 49 48.19 -0.43 -29.28
CA PRO A 49 47.81 -1.84 -29.39
C PRO A 49 48.46 -2.58 -30.58
N ALA A 50 49.00 -1.88 -31.58
CA ALA A 50 49.72 -2.49 -32.70
C ALA A 50 50.99 -3.26 -32.26
N ALA A 51 51.60 -2.86 -31.13
CA ALA A 51 52.75 -3.56 -30.55
C ALA A 51 52.41 -5.02 -30.16
N ILE A 52 51.16 -5.29 -29.76
CA ILE A 52 50.69 -6.62 -29.36
C ILE A 52 50.58 -7.55 -30.57
N GLN A 53 50.07 -7.04 -31.70
CA GLN A 53 49.98 -7.78 -32.95
C GLN A 53 51.36 -8.06 -33.55
N SER A 54 52.29 -7.10 -33.45
CA SER A 54 53.63 -7.20 -34.06
C SER A 54 54.48 -8.38 -33.56
N ILE A 55 54.18 -8.91 -32.37
CA ILE A 55 54.87 -10.05 -31.76
C ILE A 55 54.00 -11.30 -31.65
N ASN A 56 52.80 -11.29 -32.22
CA ASN A 56 51.82 -12.38 -32.15
C ASN A 56 51.60 -12.91 -30.72
N LEU A 57 51.40 -11.98 -29.77
CA LEU A 57 51.43 -12.25 -28.33
C LEU A 57 50.35 -13.25 -27.89
N VAL A 58 49.10 -13.02 -28.32
CA VAL A 58 47.94 -13.81 -27.85
C VAL A 58 48.02 -15.25 -28.32
N GLU A 59 48.37 -15.50 -29.58
CA GLU A 59 48.55 -16.86 -30.10
C GLU A 59 49.71 -17.59 -29.41
N SER A 60 50.80 -16.87 -29.12
CA SER A 60 51.95 -17.42 -28.38
C SER A 60 51.58 -17.83 -26.95
N ILE A 61 50.78 -17.01 -26.25
CA ILE A 61 50.26 -17.33 -24.92
C ILE A 61 49.31 -18.54 -24.97
N ILE A 62 48.37 -18.59 -25.92
CA ILE A 62 47.45 -19.72 -26.10
C ILE A 62 48.21 -21.02 -26.36
N SER A 63 49.22 -20.97 -27.24
CA SER A 63 50.08 -22.12 -27.54
C SER A 63 50.84 -22.60 -26.30
N ALA A 64 51.41 -21.67 -25.52
CA ALA A 64 52.14 -21.99 -24.30
C ALA A 64 51.23 -22.55 -23.19
N LEU A 65 50.03 -22.01 -23.00
CA LEU A 65 49.02 -22.55 -22.07
C LEU A 65 48.55 -23.95 -22.49
N SER A 66 48.53 -24.24 -23.79
CA SER A 66 48.11 -25.53 -24.35
C SER A 66 49.22 -26.58 -24.36
N ASP A 67 50.46 -26.22 -24.00
CA ASP A 67 51.60 -27.14 -23.97
C ASP A 67 51.48 -28.16 -22.84
N LYS A 68 50.89 -29.32 -23.15
CA LYS A 68 50.67 -30.42 -22.20
C LYS A 68 51.97 -30.99 -21.63
N LYS A 69 53.12 -30.81 -22.31
CA LYS A 69 54.39 -31.44 -21.93
C LYS A 69 55.19 -30.60 -20.93
N ASN A 70 55.00 -29.27 -20.91
CA ASN A 70 55.80 -28.38 -20.08
C ASN A 70 54.93 -27.55 -19.10
N PRO A 71 54.81 -27.99 -17.83
CA PRO A 71 54.10 -27.23 -16.80
C PRO A 71 54.66 -25.84 -16.53
N ALA A 72 55.98 -25.66 -16.66
CA ALA A 72 56.63 -24.37 -16.40
C ALA A 72 56.29 -23.35 -17.50
N ASN A 73 56.13 -23.78 -18.75
CA ASN A 73 55.64 -22.92 -19.83
C ASN A 73 54.19 -22.48 -19.58
N ARG A 74 53.31 -23.39 -19.16
CA ARG A 74 51.91 -23.05 -18.83
C ARG A 74 51.82 -22.07 -17.67
N GLU A 75 52.63 -22.30 -16.64
CA GLU A 75 52.72 -21.42 -15.47
C GLU A 75 53.22 -20.01 -15.86
N ALA A 76 54.27 -19.94 -16.68
CA ALA A 76 54.84 -18.69 -17.17
C ALA A 76 53.84 -17.93 -18.05
N ALA A 77 53.09 -18.62 -18.91
CA ALA A 77 52.07 -18.02 -19.76
C ALA A 77 50.92 -17.40 -18.95
N ALA A 78 50.40 -18.11 -17.96
CA ALA A 78 49.37 -17.56 -17.06
C ALA A 78 49.90 -16.36 -16.26
N SER A 79 51.11 -16.46 -15.72
CA SER A 79 51.78 -15.36 -15.01
C SER A 79 52.02 -14.14 -15.91
N CYS A 80 52.32 -14.35 -17.20
CA CYS A 80 52.48 -13.27 -18.18
C CYS A 80 51.18 -12.48 -18.38
N VAL A 81 50.04 -13.17 -18.53
CA VAL A 81 48.72 -12.53 -18.66
C VAL A 81 48.39 -11.69 -17.41
N GLN A 82 48.61 -12.26 -16.22
CA GLN A 82 48.41 -11.55 -14.95
C GLN A 82 49.26 -10.25 -14.88
N LEU A 83 50.53 -10.34 -15.25
CA LEU A 83 51.45 -9.19 -15.20
C LEU A 83 51.07 -8.12 -16.23
N LEU A 84 50.63 -8.51 -17.43
CA LEU A 84 50.18 -7.57 -18.47
C LEU A 84 48.90 -6.83 -18.05
N ALA A 85 47.95 -7.53 -17.42
CA ALA A 85 46.71 -6.92 -16.93
C ALA A 85 46.98 -5.92 -15.78
N THR A 86 47.90 -6.23 -14.88
CA THR A 86 48.16 -5.42 -13.66
C THR A 86 49.12 -4.24 -13.86
N LYS A 87 49.98 -4.27 -14.89
CA LYS A 87 51.00 -3.22 -15.11
C LYS A 87 50.56 -2.08 -16.05
N GLY A 88 49.26 -1.88 -16.23
CA GLY A 88 48.74 -0.71 -16.96
C GLY A 88 48.73 -0.82 -18.48
N ALA A 89 48.72 -2.04 -19.02
CA ALA A 89 48.50 -2.31 -20.45
C ALA A 89 47.10 -2.91 -20.72
N ALA A 90 46.20 -2.92 -19.72
CA ALA A 90 44.90 -3.58 -19.82
C ALA A 90 44.00 -3.01 -20.95
N PRO A 91 43.83 -1.68 -21.11
CA PRO A 91 42.97 -1.14 -22.19
C PRO A 91 43.46 -1.51 -23.60
N GLN A 92 44.77 -1.64 -23.81
CA GLN A 92 45.36 -2.04 -25.09
C GLN A 92 45.24 -3.55 -25.32
N LEU A 93 45.18 -4.35 -24.25
CA LEU A 93 45.12 -5.81 -24.28
C LEU A 93 43.68 -6.32 -24.46
N GLU A 94 42.69 -5.63 -23.88
CA GLU A 94 41.27 -5.99 -23.93
C GLU A 94 40.73 -6.30 -25.34
N PRO A 95 40.98 -5.49 -26.38
CA PRO A 95 40.50 -5.77 -27.73
C PRO A 95 41.03 -7.08 -28.35
N PHE A 96 42.09 -7.67 -27.80
CA PHE A 96 42.65 -8.93 -28.28
C PHE A 96 42.26 -10.13 -27.43
N ILE A 97 42.02 -9.92 -26.14
CA ILE A 97 41.60 -10.99 -25.21
C ILE A 97 40.09 -11.20 -25.24
N LEU A 98 39.31 -10.12 -25.33
CA LEU A 98 37.86 -10.12 -25.14
C LEU A 98 37.06 -9.97 -26.45
N ALA A 99 37.72 -9.67 -27.58
CA ALA A 99 37.05 -9.60 -28.87
C ALA A 99 36.47 -10.94 -29.34
N ASP A 100 37.03 -12.08 -28.92
CA ASP A 100 36.41 -13.41 -29.08
C ASP A 100 36.48 -14.17 -27.76
N ALA A 101 35.65 -13.76 -26.80
CA ALA A 101 35.56 -14.41 -25.50
C ALA A 101 35.15 -15.90 -25.60
N SER A 102 34.54 -16.33 -26.71
CA SER A 102 34.08 -17.71 -26.91
C SER A 102 35.15 -18.68 -27.42
N SER A 103 36.16 -18.19 -28.16
CA SER A 103 37.19 -19.05 -28.76
C SER A 103 38.64 -18.59 -28.55
N GLY A 104 38.83 -17.44 -27.90
CA GLY A 104 40.15 -16.85 -27.66
C GLY A 104 40.85 -17.32 -26.37
N LEU A 105 41.53 -16.39 -25.70
CA LEU A 105 42.38 -16.69 -24.55
C LEU A 105 41.60 -17.09 -23.28
N ILE A 106 40.41 -16.53 -23.06
CA ILE A 106 39.61 -16.77 -21.84
C ILE A 106 39.23 -18.26 -21.70
N PRO A 107 38.67 -18.96 -22.71
CA PRO A 107 38.41 -20.39 -22.63
C PRO A 107 39.63 -21.23 -22.26
N VAL A 108 40.80 -20.92 -22.84
CA VAL A 108 42.07 -21.65 -22.58
C VAL A 108 42.57 -21.42 -21.15
N LEU A 109 42.43 -20.20 -20.62
CA LEU A 109 42.69 -19.90 -19.21
C LEU A 109 41.73 -20.66 -18.29
N LEU A 110 40.44 -20.75 -18.64
CA LEU A 110 39.45 -21.50 -17.87
C LEU A 110 39.75 -23.00 -17.86
N GLU A 111 40.19 -23.58 -18.97
CA GLU A 111 40.65 -24.97 -19.01
C GLU A 111 41.86 -25.22 -18.10
N SER A 112 42.76 -24.23 -18.02
CA SER A 112 43.97 -24.27 -17.18
C SER A 112 43.65 -24.26 -15.67
N LEU A 113 42.45 -23.83 -15.26
CA LEU A 113 41.97 -23.95 -13.87
C LEU A 113 41.89 -25.40 -13.39
N ALA A 114 41.82 -26.37 -14.32
CA ALA A 114 41.82 -27.78 -14.01
C ALA A 114 43.09 -28.52 -14.47
N ASP A 115 44.21 -27.80 -14.53
CA ASP A 115 45.53 -28.38 -14.71
C ASP A 115 45.89 -29.33 -13.56
N LYS A 116 46.79 -30.28 -13.84
CA LYS A 116 47.30 -31.22 -12.83
C LYS A 116 48.25 -30.53 -11.84
N THR A 117 48.94 -29.48 -12.29
CA THR A 117 49.93 -28.74 -11.51
C THR A 117 49.25 -27.61 -10.71
N PRO A 118 49.34 -27.61 -9.36
CA PRO A 118 48.69 -26.58 -8.54
C PRO A 118 49.13 -25.15 -8.86
N ALA A 119 50.42 -24.92 -9.16
CA ALA A 119 50.95 -23.60 -9.51
C ALA A 119 50.33 -23.03 -10.79
N VAL A 120 50.13 -23.87 -11.82
CA VAL A 120 49.45 -23.48 -13.06
C VAL A 120 48.01 -23.07 -12.78
N ARG A 121 47.28 -23.83 -11.96
CA ARG A 121 45.89 -23.48 -11.58
C ARG A 121 45.80 -22.15 -10.83
N ALA A 122 46.71 -21.92 -9.89
CA ALA A 122 46.75 -20.68 -9.11
C ALA A 122 47.01 -19.48 -10.03
N ASN A 123 48.05 -19.54 -10.86
CA ASN A 123 48.37 -18.45 -11.78
C ASN A 123 47.28 -18.25 -12.85
N ALA A 124 46.61 -19.31 -13.31
CA ALA A 124 45.49 -19.18 -14.24
C ALA A 124 44.29 -18.44 -13.62
N LEU A 125 43.99 -18.72 -12.34
CA LEU A 125 42.96 -18.00 -11.59
C LEU A 125 43.36 -16.55 -11.36
N ASP A 126 44.60 -16.29 -10.91
CA ASP A 126 45.11 -14.94 -10.69
C ASP A 126 45.12 -14.11 -11.99
N ALA A 127 45.46 -14.74 -13.12
CA ALA A 127 45.39 -14.11 -14.44
C ALA A 127 43.95 -13.73 -14.82
N LEU A 128 42.99 -14.64 -14.63
CA LEU A 128 41.58 -14.39 -14.91
C LEU A 128 41.03 -13.26 -14.05
N VAL A 129 41.33 -13.27 -12.74
CA VAL A 129 40.92 -12.22 -11.80
C VAL A 129 41.56 -10.89 -12.19
N ALA A 130 42.86 -10.86 -12.50
CA ALA A 130 43.55 -9.65 -12.91
C ALA A 130 42.99 -9.05 -14.20
N VAL A 131 42.62 -9.88 -15.17
CA VAL A 131 41.93 -9.41 -16.39
C VAL A 131 40.60 -8.75 -16.03
N ILE A 132 39.78 -9.38 -15.19
CA ILE A 132 38.48 -8.82 -14.79
C ILE A 132 38.63 -7.51 -14.02
N GLU A 133 39.56 -7.43 -13.06
CA GLU A 133 39.74 -6.25 -12.19
C GLU A 133 40.27 -5.03 -12.94
N ASN A 134 40.97 -5.23 -14.06
CA ASN A 134 41.62 -4.15 -14.79
C ASN A 134 40.98 -3.86 -16.16
N SER A 135 39.91 -4.57 -16.53
CA SER A 135 39.18 -4.33 -17.79
C SER A 135 38.08 -3.28 -17.61
N SER A 136 37.57 -2.72 -18.72
CA SER A 136 36.36 -1.91 -18.70
C SER A 136 35.21 -2.66 -18.01
N VAL A 137 34.46 -1.97 -17.15
CA VAL A 137 33.28 -2.52 -16.44
C VAL A 137 32.20 -3.01 -17.42
N TRP A 138 32.14 -2.43 -18.62
CA TRP A 138 31.21 -2.82 -19.69
C TRP A 138 31.63 -4.09 -20.45
N SER A 139 32.80 -4.64 -20.14
CA SER A 139 33.25 -5.93 -20.65
C SER A 139 32.64 -7.12 -19.89
N ALA A 140 31.99 -6.86 -18.74
CA ALA A 140 31.34 -7.88 -17.92
C ALA A 140 30.37 -8.76 -18.73
N SER A 141 29.56 -8.18 -19.62
CA SER A 141 28.62 -8.95 -20.46
C SER A 141 29.29 -9.77 -21.56
N LEU A 142 30.57 -9.54 -21.86
CA LEU A 142 31.35 -10.37 -22.79
C LEU A 142 31.95 -11.59 -22.09
N ILE A 143 32.37 -11.43 -20.83
CA ILE A 143 33.00 -12.48 -20.01
C ILE A 143 31.93 -13.41 -19.41
N LEU A 144 30.83 -12.83 -18.93
CA LEU A 144 29.82 -13.52 -18.15
C LEU A 144 29.21 -14.76 -18.86
N PRO A 145 28.82 -14.72 -20.15
CA PRO A 145 28.23 -15.89 -20.81
C PRO A 145 29.14 -17.12 -20.79
N VAL A 146 30.45 -16.90 -20.94
CA VAL A 146 31.46 -17.98 -20.93
C VAL A 146 31.58 -18.59 -19.53
N LEU A 147 31.58 -17.75 -18.49
CA LEU A 147 31.61 -18.21 -17.11
C LEU A 147 30.36 -19.02 -16.76
N LEU A 148 29.17 -18.50 -17.08
CA LEU A 148 27.90 -19.17 -16.81
C LEU A 148 27.81 -20.51 -17.54
N HIS A 149 28.25 -20.56 -18.81
CA HIS A 149 28.32 -21.79 -19.58
C HIS A 149 29.22 -22.84 -18.90
N GLN A 150 30.42 -22.46 -18.45
CA GLN A 150 31.34 -23.39 -17.78
C GLN A 150 30.85 -23.81 -16.39
N ILE A 151 30.21 -22.93 -15.62
CA ILE A 151 29.59 -23.32 -14.34
C ILE A 151 28.54 -24.43 -14.56
N LYS A 152 27.75 -24.32 -15.62
CA LYS A 152 26.70 -25.29 -15.96
C LYS A 152 27.25 -26.60 -16.53
N THR A 153 28.18 -26.53 -17.48
CA THR A 153 28.52 -27.67 -18.34
C THR A 153 29.87 -28.33 -18.01
N ALA A 154 30.79 -27.65 -17.32
CA ALA A 154 32.13 -28.19 -17.08
C ALA A 154 32.09 -29.48 -16.27
N GLY A 155 32.72 -30.56 -16.77
CA GLY A 155 32.82 -31.83 -16.04
C GLY A 155 33.80 -31.79 -14.86
N LYS A 156 34.74 -30.83 -14.83
CA LYS A 156 35.76 -30.70 -13.80
C LYS A 156 35.37 -29.63 -12.79
N TRP A 157 35.27 -30.01 -11.51
CA TRP A 157 34.82 -29.12 -10.45
C TRP A 157 35.72 -27.90 -10.23
N GLN A 158 37.02 -27.99 -10.52
CA GLN A 158 37.96 -26.88 -10.38
C GLN A 158 37.64 -25.72 -11.33
N ILE A 159 37.18 -26.03 -12.55
CA ILE A 159 36.74 -25.02 -13.53
C ILE A 159 35.51 -24.30 -12.96
N LYS A 160 34.53 -25.05 -12.45
CA LYS A 160 33.32 -24.47 -11.84
C LYS A 160 33.66 -23.54 -10.68
N THR A 161 34.51 -23.98 -9.74
CA THR A 161 34.91 -23.14 -8.60
C THR A 161 35.70 -21.90 -9.01
N GLY A 162 36.56 -22.00 -10.03
CA GLY A 162 37.28 -20.84 -10.55
C GLY A 162 36.36 -19.86 -11.29
N CYS A 163 35.39 -20.35 -12.07
CA CYS A 163 34.36 -19.50 -12.69
C CYS A 163 33.49 -18.78 -11.65
N LEU A 164 33.11 -19.47 -10.57
CA LEU A 164 32.38 -18.86 -9.45
C LEU A 164 33.22 -17.78 -8.74
N THR A 165 34.53 -17.99 -8.61
CA THR A 165 35.45 -16.97 -8.08
C THR A 165 35.51 -15.75 -9.00
N ALA A 166 35.67 -15.97 -10.31
CA ALA A 166 35.67 -14.91 -11.32
C ALA A 166 34.33 -14.13 -11.36
N LEU A 167 33.20 -14.81 -11.21
CA LEU A 167 31.88 -14.18 -11.08
C LEU A 167 31.82 -13.28 -9.85
N ASN A 168 32.33 -13.70 -8.70
CA ASN A 168 32.39 -12.85 -7.51
C ASN A 168 33.27 -11.61 -7.72
N THR A 169 34.35 -11.72 -8.50
CA THR A 169 35.15 -10.58 -8.89
C THR A 169 34.33 -9.60 -9.76
N LEU A 170 33.55 -10.10 -10.73
CA LEU A 170 32.65 -9.26 -11.55
C LEU A 170 31.61 -8.53 -10.70
N VAL A 171 30.98 -9.21 -9.75
CA VAL A 171 30.02 -8.61 -8.79
C VAL A 171 30.65 -7.42 -8.05
N LYS A 172 31.93 -7.54 -7.68
CA LYS A 172 32.66 -6.48 -6.95
C LYS A 172 33.10 -5.31 -7.84
N VAL A 173 33.60 -5.61 -9.04
CA VAL A 173 34.24 -4.61 -9.93
C VAL A 173 33.23 -3.90 -10.82
N ALA A 174 32.19 -4.61 -11.26
CA ALA A 174 31.15 -4.10 -12.16
C ALA A 174 29.74 -4.40 -11.59
N PRO A 175 29.40 -3.86 -10.41
CA PRO A 175 28.16 -4.22 -9.70
C PRO A 175 26.91 -3.90 -10.52
N THR A 176 26.82 -2.70 -11.11
CA THR A 176 25.66 -2.26 -11.91
C THR A 176 25.47 -3.10 -13.17
N GLN A 177 26.56 -3.36 -13.90
CA GLN A 177 26.52 -4.17 -15.12
C GLN A 177 26.17 -5.62 -14.79
N THR A 178 26.74 -6.18 -13.73
CA THR A 178 26.43 -7.54 -13.26
C THR A 178 24.98 -7.65 -12.76
N ALA A 179 24.46 -6.62 -12.10
CA ALA A 179 23.08 -6.55 -11.64
C ALA A 179 22.09 -6.70 -12.82
N SER A 180 22.34 -6.00 -13.94
CA SER A 180 21.49 -6.11 -15.14
C SER A 180 21.42 -7.54 -15.71
N GLN A 181 22.45 -8.36 -15.46
CA GLN A 181 22.58 -9.73 -15.98
C GLN A 181 22.13 -10.81 -14.97
N THR A 182 21.65 -10.41 -13.80
CA THR A 182 21.11 -11.34 -12.79
C THR A 182 20.02 -12.29 -13.30
N PRO A 183 19.16 -11.97 -14.32
CA PRO A 183 18.21 -12.92 -14.88
C PRO A 183 18.87 -14.18 -15.45
N GLU A 184 20.11 -14.08 -15.92
CA GLU A 184 20.91 -15.22 -16.42
C GLU A 184 21.76 -15.87 -15.32
N ILE A 185 22.27 -15.06 -14.37
CA ILE A 185 23.15 -15.53 -13.29
C ILE A 185 22.39 -16.39 -12.28
N ILE A 186 21.25 -15.90 -11.77
CA ILE A 186 20.53 -16.53 -10.66
C ILE A 186 20.09 -17.98 -10.98
N PRO A 187 19.52 -18.29 -12.16
CA PRO A 187 19.17 -19.66 -12.50
C PRO A 187 20.39 -20.62 -12.50
N VAL A 188 21.53 -20.17 -13.03
CA VAL A 188 22.76 -20.98 -13.08
C VAL A 188 23.30 -21.23 -11.69
N LEU A 189 23.30 -20.22 -10.81
CA LEU A 189 23.70 -20.37 -9.41
C LEU A 189 22.74 -21.27 -8.63
N ALA A 190 21.43 -21.15 -8.85
CA ALA A 190 20.44 -21.99 -8.21
C ALA A 190 20.63 -23.47 -8.59
N GLU A 191 20.95 -23.78 -9.86
CA GLU A 191 21.34 -25.12 -10.29
C GLU A 191 22.66 -25.58 -9.64
N ALA A 192 23.68 -24.71 -9.62
CA ALA A 192 25.03 -25.05 -9.12
C ALA A 192 25.09 -25.35 -7.61
N ILE A 193 24.16 -24.85 -6.80
CA ILE A 193 24.06 -25.16 -5.36
C ILE A 193 23.75 -26.65 -5.12
N TRP A 194 23.18 -27.32 -6.12
CA TRP A 194 22.86 -28.75 -6.09
C TRP A 194 23.94 -29.65 -6.70
N ASP A 195 25.10 -29.09 -7.11
CA ASP A 195 26.23 -29.85 -7.68
C ASP A 195 26.72 -30.96 -6.71
N THR A 196 27.15 -32.12 -7.22
CA THR A 196 27.54 -33.24 -6.36
C THR A 196 28.77 -32.95 -5.49
N LYS A 197 29.65 -32.02 -5.89
CA LYS A 197 30.88 -31.67 -5.16
C LYS A 197 30.63 -30.60 -4.10
N ALA A 198 30.98 -30.89 -2.85
CA ALA A 198 30.79 -29.97 -1.72
C ALA A 198 31.46 -28.58 -1.91
N ASP A 199 32.64 -28.55 -2.53
CA ASP A 199 33.37 -27.30 -2.81
C ASP A 199 32.61 -26.40 -3.79
N VAL A 200 31.99 -26.99 -4.82
CA VAL A 200 31.14 -26.27 -5.79
C VAL A 200 29.88 -25.77 -5.11
N LYS A 201 29.21 -26.60 -4.29
CA LYS A 201 28.04 -26.17 -3.52
C LYS A 201 28.34 -24.96 -2.63
N LYS A 202 29.49 -24.97 -1.93
CA LYS A 202 29.91 -23.86 -1.06
C LYS A 202 30.16 -22.60 -1.89
N ALA A 203 30.98 -22.69 -2.92
CA ALA A 203 31.29 -21.57 -3.81
C ALA A 203 30.04 -20.99 -4.49
N ALA A 204 29.08 -21.84 -4.90
CA ALA A 204 27.84 -21.41 -5.52
C ALA A 204 26.91 -20.69 -4.53
N ARG A 205 26.85 -21.14 -3.27
CA ARG A 205 26.09 -20.44 -2.21
C ARG A 205 26.68 -19.08 -1.88
N ASP A 206 28.00 -19.00 -1.77
CA ASP A 206 28.70 -17.74 -1.52
C ASP A 206 28.49 -16.76 -2.69
N SER A 207 28.57 -17.26 -3.93
CA SER A 207 28.31 -16.44 -5.13
C SER A 207 26.86 -16.00 -5.24
N LEU A 208 25.90 -16.86 -4.89
CA LEU A 208 24.48 -16.50 -4.85
C LEU A 208 24.23 -15.41 -3.83
N LYS A 209 24.84 -15.50 -2.63
CA LYS A 209 24.74 -14.46 -1.61
C LYS A 209 25.24 -13.12 -2.15
N ASN A 210 26.46 -13.06 -2.67
CA ASN A 210 27.06 -11.83 -3.19
C ASN A 210 26.23 -11.24 -4.35
N THR A 211 25.72 -12.09 -5.24
CA THR A 211 24.88 -11.66 -6.36
C THR A 211 23.54 -11.10 -5.88
N THR A 212 22.93 -11.71 -4.85
CA THR A 212 21.65 -11.21 -4.28
C THR A 212 21.80 -9.88 -3.55
N GLU A 213 23.01 -9.52 -3.11
CA GLU A 213 23.30 -8.23 -2.48
C GLU A 213 23.35 -7.07 -3.50
N LEU A 214 23.37 -7.35 -4.80
CA LEU A 214 23.25 -6.32 -5.85
C LEU A 214 21.84 -5.74 -5.98
N VAL A 215 20.84 -6.36 -5.34
CA VAL A 215 19.46 -5.86 -5.36
C VAL A 215 19.36 -4.62 -4.48
N SER A 216 19.13 -3.47 -5.09
CA SER A 216 18.98 -2.17 -4.40
C SER A 216 17.52 -1.81 -4.05
N ASN A 217 16.54 -2.61 -4.49
CA ASN A 217 15.12 -2.32 -4.25
C ASN A 217 14.76 -2.42 -2.76
N LYS A 218 14.49 -1.26 -2.16
CA LYS A 218 14.23 -1.10 -0.71
C LYS A 218 13.02 -1.92 -0.23
N ASP A 219 12.07 -2.23 -1.10
CA ASP A 219 10.86 -2.98 -0.75
C ASP A 219 11.17 -4.44 -0.43
N ILE A 220 12.23 -5.00 -1.05
CA ILE A 220 12.60 -6.41 -0.89
C ILE A 220 13.92 -6.67 -0.17
N VAL A 221 14.74 -5.64 0.10
CA VAL A 221 16.05 -5.79 0.75
C VAL A 221 15.96 -6.62 2.05
N ASN A 222 14.97 -6.33 2.90
CA ASN A 222 14.77 -7.06 4.16
C ASN A 222 14.35 -8.52 3.97
N PHE A 223 13.80 -8.86 2.80
CA PHE A 223 13.33 -10.20 2.46
C PHE A 223 14.37 -11.01 1.67
N ILE A 224 15.47 -10.42 1.21
CA ILE A 224 16.54 -11.12 0.45
C ILE A 224 16.99 -12.43 1.12
N PRO A 225 17.23 -12.50 2.45
CA PRO A 225 17.58 -13.76 3.10
C PRO A 225 16.51 -14.85 2.96
N ALA A 226 15.23 -14.47 3.06
CA ALA A 226 14.10 -15.39 2.89
C ALA A 226 13.94 -15.82 1.43
N LEU A 227 14.04 -14.87 0.48
CA LEU A 227 14.02 -15.13 -0.96
C LEU A 227 15.13 -16.10 -1.38
N ARG A 228 16.36 -15.89 -0.89
CA ARG A 228 17.48 -16.80 -1.13
C ARG A 228 17.21 -18.18 -0.52
N SER A 229 16.61 -18.25 0.65
CA SER A 229 16.25 -19.51 1.31
C SER A 229 15.17 -20.26 0.52
N ALA A 230 14.20 -19.55 -0.05
CA ALA A 230 13.18 -20.10 -0.94
C ALA A 230 13.75 -20.61 -2.27
N LEU A 231 14.80 -19.99 -2.81
CA LEU A 231 15.53 -20.51 -3.98
C LEU A 231 16.26 -21.82 -3.67
N ILE A 232 16.85 -21.93 -2.47
CA ILE A 232 17.62 -23.12 -2.06
C ILE A 232 16.68 -24.26 -1.64
N ASN A 233 15.63 -23.98 -0.87
CA ASN A 233 14.72 -24.96 -0.27
C ASN A 233 13.26 -24.68 -0.65
N PRO A 234 12.88 -24.85 -1.93
CA PRO A 234 11.61 -24.32 -2.43
C PRO A 234 10.36 -25.00 -1.85
N VAL A 235 10.45 -26.23 -1.36
CA VAL A 235 9.27 -26.96 -0.84
C VAL A 235 8.78 -26.38 0.50
N GLU A 236 9.70 -26.02 1.39
CA GLU A 236 9.35 -25.56 2.74
C GLU A 236 9.25 -24.04 2.85
N GLU A 237 10.10 -23.31 2.14
CA GLU A 237 10.28 -21.87 2.34
C GLU A 237 9.40 -21.01 1.42
N VAL A 238 8.96 -21.52 0.26
CA VAL A 238 8.13 -20.76 -0.69
C VAL A 238 6.80 -20.31 -0.08
N PRO A 239 5.98 -21.18 0.56
CA PRO A 239 4.72 -20.74 1.16
C PRO A 239 4.90 -19.69 2.26
N LYS A 240 5.93 -19.85 3.10
CA LYS A 240 6.26 -18.89 4.17
C LYS A 240 6.64 -17.53 3.58
N THR A 241 7.51 -17.54 2.58
CA THR A 241 8.04 -16.32 1.95
C THR A 241 6.94 -15.57 1.21
N ILE A 242 6.02 -16.26 0.52
CA ILE A 242 4.85 -15.62 -0.12
C ILE A 242 3.95 -14.96 0.92
N GLN A 243 3.76 -15.60 2.08
CA GLN A 243 2.95 -15.01 3.16
C GLN A 243 3.59 -13.73 3.70
N LEU A 244 4.91 -13.73 3.94
CA LEU A 244 5.67 -12.53 4.32
C LEU A 244 5.53 -11.40 3.30
N LEU A 245 5.70 -11.71 2.01
CA LEU A 245 5.67 -10.71 0.95
C LEU A 245 4.26 -10.21 0.62
N SER A 246 3.20 -10.98 0.96
CA SER A 246 1.83 -10.59 0.63
C SER A 246 1.34 -9.31 1.30
N ALA A 247 1.96 -8.90 2.42
CA ALA A 247 1.68 -7.63 3.09
C ALA A 247 2.65 -6.51 2.66
N THR A 248 3.64 -6.82 1.81
CA THR A 248 4.65 -5.87 1.39
C THR A 248 4.06 -4.90 0.37
N THR A 249 4.37 -3.63 0.58
CA THR A 249 4.00 -2.53 -0.28
C THR A 249 5.12 -2.33 -1.28
N PHE A 250 4.91 -2.68 -2.55
CA PHE A 250 5.88 -2.36 -3.59
C PHE A 250 5.69 -0.89 -4.00
N VAL A 251 6.75 -0.10 -3.85
CA VAL A 251 6.83 1.34 -4.10
C VAL A 251 7.91 1.62 -5.13
N SER A 252 9.04 0.95 -4.97
CA SER A 252 10.28 1.16 -5.73
C SER A 252 10.14 0.55 -7.12
N GLU A 253 10.83 1.12 -8.11
CA GLU A 253 10.91 0.55 -9.45
C GLU A 253 11.38 -0.91 -9.36
N VAL A 254 10.70 -1.79 -10.10
CA VAL A 254 10.99 -3.21 -10.14
C VAL A 254 11.99 -3.48 -11.25
N ASP A 255 13.27 -3.51 -10.87
CA ASP A 255 14.40 -3.75 -11.75
C ASP A 255 14.64 -5.24 -12.04
N ALA A 256 15.56 -5.52 -12.98
CA ALA A 256 15.92 -6.89 -13.36
C ALA A 256 16.47 -7.74 -12.20
N PRO A 257 17.36 -7.23 -11.31
CA PRO A 257 17.75 -7.89 -10.07
C PRO A 257 16.57 -8.33 -9.20
N THR A 258 15.61 -7.44 -8.99
CA THR A 258 14.42 -7.73 -8.18
C THR A 258 13.59 -8.86 -8.78
N LEU A 259 13.32 -8.79 -10.08
CA LEU A 259 12.57 -9.85 -10.79
C LEU A 259 13.32 -11.18 -10.80
N SER A 260 14.65 -11.17 -10.87
CA SER A 260 15.46 -12.40 -10.88
C SER A 260 15.27 -13.26 -9.63
N LEU A 261 15.00 -12.63 -8.47
CA LEU A 261 14.72 -13.31 -7.19
C LEU A 261 13.23 -13.59 -7.00
N MET A 262 12.38 -12.65 -7.37
CA MET A 262 10.94 -12.74 -7.12
C MET A 262 10.24 -13.72 -8.08
N VAL A 263 10.63 -13.75 -9.35
CA VAL A 263 9.94 -14.56 -10.36
C VAL A 263 10.03 -16.07 -10.10
N PRO A 264 11.19 -16.66 -9.73
CA PRO A 264 11.26 -18.07 -9.37
C PRO A 264 10.33 -18.42 -8.19
N LEU A 265 10.28 -17.56 -7.17
CA LEU A 265 9.38 -17.72 -6.02
C LEU A 265 7.91 -17.72 -6.48
N LEU A 266 7.51 -16.71 -7.25
CA LEU A 266 6.13 -16.51 -7.69
C LEU A 266 5.68 -17.60 -8.67
N SER A 267 6.53 -17.98 -9.61
CA SER A 267 6.28 -19.08 -10.55
C SER A 267 6.05 -20.41 -9.80
N ARG A 268 6.86 -20.68 -8.76
CA ARG A 268 6.65 -21.84 -7.88
C ARG A 268 5.37 -21.71 -7.05
N GLY A 269 5.09 -20.52 -6.51
CA GLY A 269 3.90 -20.22 -5.74
C GLY A 269 2.58 -20.41 -6.48
N LEU A 270 2.55 -20.13 -7.80
CA LEU A 270 1.40 -20.41 -8.66
C LEU A 270 1.10 -21.91 -8.79
N GLN A 271 2.11 -22.77 -8.57
CA GLN A 271 1.97 -24.23 -8.60
C GLN A 271 1.58 -24.84 -7.24
N GLU A 272 1.53 -24.05 -6.17
CA GLU A 272 1.14 -24.55 -4.84
C GLU A 272 -0.32 -24.98 -4.78
N ARG A 273 -0.67 -25.86 -3.84
CA ARG A 273 -2.04 -26.38 -3.71
C ARG A 273 -3.07 -25.33 -3.21
N PRO A 274 -2.78 -24.54 -2.15
CA PRO A 274 -3.77 -23.64 -1.57
C PRO A 274 -4.14 -22.49 -2.51
N VAL A 275 -5.45 -22.28 -2.71
CA VAL A 275 -5.99 -21.16 -3.52
C VAL A 275 -5.54 -19.80 -2.98
N ALA A 276 -5.47 -19.65 -1.65
CA ALA A 276 -5.01 -18.42 -1.02
C ALA A 276 -3.56 -18.06 -1.42
N THR A 277 -2.67 -19.04 -1.54
CA THR A 277 -1.27 -18.82 -1.96
C THR A 277 -1.20 -18.39 -3.42
N LYS A 278 -1.97 -19.04 -4.30
CA LYS A 278 -2.05 -18.67 -5.72
C LYS A 278 -2.59 -17.25 -5.90
N ARG A 279 -3.65 -16.89 -5.17
CA ARG A 279 -4.20 -15.53 -5.15
C ARG A 279 -3.13 -14.51 -4.74
N LYS A 280 -2.43 -14.76 -3.64
CA LYS A 280 -1.34 -13.89 -3.17
C LYS A 280 -0.22 -13.73 -4.21
N CYS A 281 0.15 -14.80 -4.90
CA CYS A 281 1.12 -14.72 -6.00
C CYS A 281 0.60 -13.82 -7.12
N ALA A 282 -0.66 -13.97 -7.54
CA ALA A 282 -1.26 -13.10 -8.56
C ALA A 282 -1.29 -11.62 -8.14
N VAL A 283 -1.60 -11.32 -6.87
CA VAL A 283 -1.52 -9.94 -6.32
C VAL A 283 -0.10 -9.38 -6.40
N ILE A 284 0.89 -10.16 -5.96
CA ILE A 284 2.30 -9.71 -5.98
C ILE A 284 2.75 -9.49 -7.43
N ILE A 285 2.42 -10.41 -8.35
CA ILE A 285 2.75 -10.28 -9.77
C ILE A 285 2.10 -9.02 -10.37
N ASP A 286 0.82 -8.79 -10.10
CA ASP A 286 0.09 -7.62 -10.60
C ASP A 286 0.72 -6.30 -10.11
N ASN A 287 1.00 -6.22 -8.81
CA ASN A 287 1.58 -5.02 -8.21
C ASN A 287 3.00 -4.75 -8.69
N MET A 288 3.84 -5.79 -8.78
CA MET A 288 5.20 -5.65 -9.29
C MET A 288 5.23 -5.29 -10.77
N ALA A 289 4.37 -5.91 -11.60
CA ALA A 289 4.35 -5.64 -13.03
C ALA A 289 4.01 -4.17 -13.34
N LYS A 290 3.15 -3.53 -12.54
CA LYS A 290 2.81 -2.09 -12.67
C LYS A 290 4.00 -1.15 -12.41
N LEU A 291 5.04 -1.64 -11.74
CA LEU A 291 6.25 -0.89 -11.34
C LEU A 291 7.45 -1.21 -12.23
N VAL A 292 7.24 -1.93 -13.33
CA VAL A 292 8.29 -2.16 -14.32
C VAL A 292 8.19 -1.06 -15.37
N ASP A 293 9.25 -0.26 -15.49
CA ASP A 293 9.25 0.92 -16.34
C ASP A 293 9.42 0.59 -17.83
N ASN A 294 9.95 -0.59 -18.16
CA ASN A 294 10.21 -0.95 -19.55
C ASN A 294 9.95 -2.42 -19.88
N GLU A 295 9.68 -2.67 -21.16
CA GLU A 295 9.42 -4.00 -21.71
C GLU A 295 10.65 -4.92 -21.61
N HIS A 296 11.86 -4.37 -21.75
CA HIS A 296 13.11 -5.14 -21.74
C HIS A 296 13.33 -5.86 -20.40
N THR A 297 12.98 -5.23 -19.29
CA THR A 297 13.12 -5.75 -17.93
C THR A 297 12.16 -6.90 -17.65
N VAL A 298 10.89 -6.82 -18.10
CA VAL A 298 9.88 -7.86 -17.82
C VAL A 298 9.98 -9.07 -18.77
N ARG A 299 10.39 -8.85 -20.03
CA ARG A 299 10.36 -9.87 -21.10
C ARG A 299 10.99 -11.22 -20.73
N PRO A 300 12.18 -11.30 -20.11
CA PRO A 300 12.81 -12.58 -19.74
C PRO A 300 11.97 -13.43 -18.79
N PHE A 301 11.01 -12.81 -18.10
CA PHE A 301 10.21 -13.44 -17.05
C PHE A 301 8.80 -13.81 -17.49
N ILE A 302 8.30 -13.24 -18.61
CA ILE A 302 6.98 -13.55 -19.16
C ILE A 302 6.77 -15.05 -19.40
N PRO A 303 7.70 -15.80 -20.03
CA PRO A 303 7.54 -17.24 -20.24
C PRO A 303 7.42 -18.05 -18.93
N LYS A 304 7.85 -17.49 -17.79
CA LYS A 304 7.85 -18.17 -16.48
C LYS A 304 6.59 -17.87 -15.65
N LEU A 305 5.92 -16.75 -15.91
CA LEU A 305 4.77 -16.27 -15.12
C LEU A 305 3.45 -16.43 -15.86
N LEU A 306 3.38 -15.96 -17.11
CA LEU A 306 2.12 -15.84 -17.84
C LEU A 306 1.43 -17.19 -18.10
N PRO A 307 2.14 -18.27 -18.52
CA PRO A 307 1.52 -19.59 -18.65
C PRO A 307 0.98 -20.13 -17.32
N GLY A 308 1.71 -19.86 -16.22
CA GLY A 308 1.31 -20.25 -14.88
C GLY A 308 0.02 -19.56 -14.44
N LEU A 309 -0.10 -18.24 -14.69
CA LEU A 309 -1.29 -17.47 -14.38
C LEU A 309 -2.51 -17.90 -15.20
N LEU A 310 -2.34 -18.12 -16.52
CA LEU A 310 -3.42 -18.59 -17.39
C LEU A 310 -3.98 -19.94 -16.92
N LYS A 311 -3.10 -20.88 -16.59
CA LYS A 311 -3.50 -22.19 -16.04
C LYS A 311 -4.21 -22.07 -14.69
N VAL A 312 -3.76 -21.14 -13.84
CA VAL A 312 -4.37 -20.89 -12.53
C VAL A 312 -5.75 -20.27 -12.69
N GLU A 313 -5.91 -19.32 -13.62
CA GLU A 313 -7.18 -18.64 -13.93
C GLU A 313 -8.26 -19.62 -14.40
N GLU A 314 -7.94 -20.50 -15.34
CA GLU A 314 -8.85 -21.53 -15.86
C GLU A 314 -9.30 -22.52 -14.78
N ALA A 315 -8.38 -22.91 -13.89
CA ALA A 315 -8.62 -23.91 -12.84
C ALA A 315 -9.18 -23.32 -11.52
N MET A 316 -9.29 -21.99 -11.39
CA MET A 316 -9.64 -21.35 -10.11
C MET A 316 -11.15 -21.47 -9.82
N PRO A 317 -11.60 -22.14 -8.75
CA PRO A 317 -13.03 -22.24 -8.43
C PRO A 317 -13.59 -20.96 -7.80
N ASP A 318 -12.77 -20.23 -7.04
CA ASP A 318 -13.16 -19.00 -6.37
C ASP A 318 -13.20 -17.82 -7.36
N PRO A 319 -14.37 -17.19 -7.60
CA PRO A 319 -14.51 -16.12 -8.58
C PRO A 319 -13.68 -14.87 -8.22
N GLU A 320 -13.51 -14.57 -6.93
CA GLU A 320 -12.69 -13.45 -6.49
C GLU A 320 -11.22 -13.70 -6.85
N ALA A 321 -10.63 -14.81 -6.41
CA ALA A 321 -9.26 -15.16 -6.76
C ALA A 321 -9.04 -15.28 -8.28
N ARG A 322 -10.04 -15.72 -9.05
CA ARG A 322 -9.99 -15.74 -10.52
C ARG A 322 -9.87 -14.33 -11.10
N SER A 323 -10.69 -13.38 -10.63
CA SER A 323 -10.64 -11.98 -11.07
C SER A 323 -9.28 -11.33 -10.78
N VAL A 324 -8.66 -11.66 -9.64
CA VAL A 324 -7.30 -11.20 -9.31
C VAL A 324 -6.28 -11.73 -10.32
N CYS A 325 -6.38 -13.01 -10.70
CA CYS A 325 -5.50 -13.60 -11.72
C CYS A 325 -5.70 -12.93 -13.09
N GLN A 326 -6.95 -12.65 -13.48
CA GLN A 326 -7.27 -11.95 -14.73
C GLN A 326 -6.67 -10.54 -14.76
N ARG A 327 -6.75 -9.79 -13.65
CA ARG A 327 -6.07 -8.48 -13.51
C ARG A 327 -4.56 -8.62 -13.72
N ALA A 328 -3.93 -9.57 -13.03
CA ALA A 328 -2.48 -9.81 -13.15
C ALA A 328 -2.06 -10.17 -14.59
N ILE A 329 -2.86 -10.99 -15.29
CA ILE A 329 -2.64 -11.35 -16.70
C ILE A 329 -2.74 -10.11 -17.59
N ALA A 330 -3.77 -9.28 -17.41
CA ALA A 330 -3.96 -8.06 -18.19
C ALA A 330 -2.80 -7.08 -18.00
N THR A 331 -2.37 -6.87 -16.75
CA THR A 331 -1.21 -6.03 -16.43
C THR A 331 0.06 -6.55 -17.09
N LEU A 332 0.39 -7.84 -16.91
CA LEU A 332 1.60 -8.42 -17.52
C LEU A 332 1.60 -8.33 -19.04
N ARG A 333 0.45 -8.58 -19.69
CA ARG A 333 0.31 -8.42 -21.14
C ARG A 333 0.51 -6.98 -21.60
N GLY A 334 -0.04 -6.01 -20.85
CA GLY A 334 0.15 -4.59 -21.12
C GLY A 334 1.62 -4.18 -21.06
N VAL A 335 2.30 -4.52 -19.97
CA VAL A 335 3.72 -4.17 -19.74
C VAL A 335 4.63 -4.87 -20.76
N ALA A 336 4.32 -6.12 -21.11
CA ALA A 336 5.08 -6.89 -22.10
C ALA A 336 4.73 -6.57 -23.56
N LYS A 337 3.80 -5.62 -23.82
CA LYS A 337 3.23 -5.33 -25.15
C LYS A 337 2.80 -6.60 -25.91
N LEU A 338 2.22 -7.56 -25.20
CA LEU A 338 1.81 -8.86 -25.72
C LEU A 338 0.27 -8.98 -25.75
N PRO A 339 -0.40 -8.67 -26.87
CA PRO A 339 -1.86 -8.72 -26.94
C PRO A 339 -2.41 -10.16 -26.93
N GLU A 340 -1.72 -11.11 -27.58
CA GLU A 340 -2.17 -12.50 -27.72
C GLU A 340 -1.05 -13.51 -27.35
N GLY A 341 -1.46 -14.75 -27.04
CA GLY A 341 -0.56 -15.84 -26.66
C GLY A 341 -0.28 -15.94 -25.15
N ASP A 342 0.50 -16.95 -24.77
CA ASP A 342 0.94 -17.24 -23.40
C ASP A 342 2.37 -16.75 -23.12
N GLY A 343 3.03 -16.15 -24.12
CA GLY A 343 4.40 -15.65 -24.03
C GLY A 343 5.46 -16.75 -23.96
N SER A 344 5.12 -18.03 -24.10
CA SER A 344 6.10 -19.13 -24.07
C SER A 344 7.09 -19.09 -25.24
N GLN A 345 6.67 -18.52 -26.37
CA GLN A 345 7.48 -18.36 -27.59
C GLN A 345 8.01 -16.93 -27.77
N LEU A 346 7.94 -16.09 -26.74
CA LEU A 346 8.43 -14.72 -26.85
C LEU A 346 9.95 -14.74 -27.09
N PRO A 347 10.47 -14.11 -28.16
CA PRO A 347 11.91 -14.03 -28.36
C PRO A 347 12.55 -13.22 -27.22
N PRO A 348 13.83 -13.49 -26.88
CA PRO A 348 14.59 -12.69 -25.92
C PRO A 348 14.55 -11.20 -26.28
N ALA A 349 14.84 -10.33 -25.30
CA ALA A 349 15.00 -8.91 -25.56
C ALA A 349 16.00 -8.69 -26.71
N LYS A 350 15.67 -7.79 -27.63
CA LYS A 350 16.50 -7.52 -28.80
C LYS A 350 17.81 -6.90 -28.33
N VAL A 351 18.91 -7.62 -28.46
CA VAL A 351 20.27 -7.10 -28.22
C VAL A 351 20.66 -6.23 -29.41
N VAL A 352 21.31 -5.10 -29.14
CA VAL A 352 21.80 -4.22 -30.20
C VAL A 352 22.94 -4.92 -30.93
N ASP A 353 22.83 -5.03 -32.25
CA ASP A 353 23.83 -5.69 -33.08
C ASP A 353 25.09 -4.81 -33.24
N VAL A 354 26.26 -5.44 -33.15
CA VAL A 354 27.57 -4.79 -33.34
C VAL A 354 27.66 -4.17 -34.73
N ALA A 355 27.07 -4.80 -35.76
CA ALA A 355 27.08 -4.24 -37.12
C ALA A 355 26.22 -2.97 -37.22
N HIS A 356 25.15 -2.85 -36.42
CA HIS A 356 24.37 -1.62 -36.33
C HIS A 356 25.17 -0.50 -35.65
N VAL A 357 25.81 -0.78 -34.50
CA VAL A 357 26.67 0.20 -33.82
C VAL A 357 27.86 0.62 -34.68
N SER A 358 28.44 -0.30 -35.45
CA SER A 358 29.51 0.02 -36.41
C SER A 358 29.06 1.05 -37.47
N LYS A 359 27.81 0.95 -37.95
CA LYS A 359 27.23 1.97 -38.86
C LYS A 359 27.03 3.31 -38.15
N LEU A 360 26.55 3.31 -36.90
CA LEU A 360 26.41 4.52 -36.11
C LEU A 360 27.76 5.19 -35.85
N LEU A 361 28.79 4.42 -35.52
CA LEU A 361 30.16 4.88 -35.32
C LEU A 361 30.75 5.49 -36.59
N ALA A 362 30.57 4.84 -37.76
CA ALA A 362 30.96 5.40 -39.05
C ALA A 362 30.30 6.77 -39.30
N ALA A 363 29.02 6.90 -38.95
CA ALA A 363 28.27 8.14 -39.09
C ALA A 363 28.71 9.19 -38.04
N ALA A 364 29.12 8.78 -36.84
CA ALA A 364 29.65 9.67 -35.80
C ALA A 364 30.99 10.28 -36.24
N TYR A 365 31.91 9.47 -36.78
CA TYR A 365 33.17 9.95 -37.36
C TYR A 365 32.96 11.01 -38.45
N LYS A 366 32.03 10.79 -39.37
CA LYS A 366 31.70 11.78 -40.42
C LYS A 366 31.22 13.11 -39.84
N LYS A 367 30.35 13.07 -38.82
CA LYS A 367 29.77 14.27 -38.21
C LYS A 367 30.75 15.01 -37.30
N ALA A 368 31.65 14.28 -36.65
CA ALA A 368 32.76 14.83 -35.86
C ALA A 368 33.88 15.45 -36.73
N GLY A 369 33.78 15.40 -38.07
CA GLY A 369 34.71 16.07 -38.98
C GLY A 369 35.85 15.19 -39.52
N ALA A 370 35.73 13.87 -39.50
CA ALA A 370 36.72 12.98 -40.10
C ALA A 370 36.80 13.15 -41.64
N ALA A 371 38.02 13.30 -42.17
CA ALA A 371 38.25 13.38 -43.62
C ALA A 371 37.89 12.07 -44.35
N THR A 372 38.15 10.93 -43.71
CA THR A 372 37.78 9.57 -44.16
C THR A 372 37.36 8.74 -42.95
N VAL A 373 36.36 7.86 -43.11
CA VAL A 373 35.97 6.93 -42.04
C VAL A 373 37.10 5.91 -41.84
N PRO A 374 37.58 5.71 -40.60
CA PRO A 374 38.67 4.77 -40.32
C PRO A 374 38.22 3.31 -40.47
N ASP A 375 39.17 2.38 -40.47
CA ASP A 375 38.88 0.95 -40.57
C ASP A 375 38.18 0.42 -39.30
N LEU A 376 36.88 0.19 -39.42
CA LEU A 376 36.04 -0.33 -38.35
C LEU A 376 36.08 -1.86 -38.22
N SER A 377 36.91 -2.55 -39.02
CA SER A 377 37.16 -3.99 -38.87
C SER A 377 38.31 -4.31 -37.90
N SER A 378 39.04 -3.29 -37.44
CA SER A 378 40.12 -3.46 -36.46
C SER A 378 39.60 -4.02 -35.12
N PRO A 379 40.41 -4.81 -34.37
CA PRO A 379 39.99 -5.36 -33.07
C PRO A 379 39.52 -4.28 -32.08
N ALA A 380 40.18 -3.11 -32.07
CA ALA A 380 39.79 -1.97 -31.25
C ALA A 380 38.41 -1.41 -31.63
N ALA A 381 38.11 -1.29 -32.94
CA ALA A 381 36.81 -0.82 -33.41
C ALA A 381 35.69 -1.81 -33.09
N VAL A 382 35.92 -3.11 -33.31
CA VAL A 382 34.94 -4.16 -32.97
C VAL A 382 34.68 -4.17 -31.47
N TYR A 383 35.73 -4.02 -30.65
CA TYR A 383 35.59 -3.97 -29.20
C TYR A 383 34.81 -2.73 -28.73
N ALA A 384 35.15 -1.54 -29.24
CA ALA A 384 34.41 -0.31 -28.93
C ALA A 384 32.92 -0.42 -29.32
N CYS A 385 32.61 -1.02 -30.48
CA CYS A 385 31.23 -1.27 -30.91
C CYS A 385 30.51 -2.25 -29.98
N LYS A 386 31.19 -3.28 -29.44
CA LYS A 386 30.61 -4.21 -28.47
C LYS A 386 30.29 -3.52 -27.15
N LEU A 387 31.21 -2.71 -26.62
CA LEU A 387 30.96 -1.94 -25.40
C LEU A 387 29.77 -0.99 -25.58
N ALA A 388 29.74 -0.23 -26.67
CA ALA A 388 28.62 0.65 -26.99
C ALA A 388 27.31 -0.12 -27.20
N ALA A 389 27.33 -1.27 -27.88
CA ALA A 389 26.14 -2.13 -28.04
C ALA A 389 25.58 -2.60 -26.69
N ASN A 390 26.46 -2.95 -25.74
CA ASN A 390 26.07 -3.33 -24.39
C ASN A 390 25.39 -2.15 -23.66
N MET A 391 25.99 -0.97 -23.74
CA MET A 391 25.44 0.26 -23.12
C MET A 391 24.07 0.61 -23.68
N ILE A 392 23.90 0.57 -25.01
CA ILE A 392 22.61 0.84 -25.66
C ILE A 392 21.57 -0.24 -25.31
N THR A 393 21.97 -1.53 -25.28
CA THR A 393 21.06 -2.64 -24.95
C THR A 393 20.46 -2.50 -23.55
N VAL A 394 21.22 -1.97 -22.58
CA VAL A 394 20.73 -1.69 -21.22
C VAL A 394 20.19 -0.27 -21.04
N ARG A 395 20.04 0.49 -22.15
CA ARG A 395 19.59 1.89 -22.16
C ARG A 395 20.40 2.83 -21.26
N MET A 396 21.71 2.60 -21.18
CA MET A 396 22.62 3.53 -20.53
C MET A 396 22.96 4.66 -21.50
N PHE A 397 22.36 5.83 -21.31
CA PHE A 397 22.62 7.05 -22.12
C PHE A 397 23.23 8.19 -21.33
N ASP A 398 23.75 7.92 -20.12
CA ASP A 398 24.48 8.91 -19.33
C ASP A 398 25.78 9.33 -20.03
N SER A 399 25.94 10.64 -20.24
CA SER A 399 27.09 11.15 -20.99
C SER A 399 28.43 10.93 -20.27
N GLN A 400 28.45 10.93 -18.93
CA GLN A 400 29.71 10.74 -18.20
C GLN A 400 30.21 9.32 -18.35
N GLU A 401 29.31 8.34 -18.27
CA GLU A 401 29.65 6.92 -18.40
C GLU A 401 30.18 6.57 -19.81
N TRP A 402 29.59 7.15 -20.87
CA TRP A 402 30.09 7.00 -22.25
C TRP A 402 31.48 7.61 -22.43
N LEU A 403 31.69 8.83 -21.95
CA LEU A 403 32.97 9.53 -22.04
C LEU A 403 34.07 8.90 -21.17
N LYS A 404 33.69 8.17 -20.13
CA LYS A 404 34.63 7.38 -19.34
C LYS A 404 35.04 6.07 -20.04
N SER A 405 34.12 5.46 -20.78
CA SER A 405 34.26 4.06 -21.21
C SER A 405 34.77 3.88 -22.65
N LEU A 406 34.47 4.79 -23.57
CA LEU A 406 34.73 4.60 -25.00
C LEU A 406 35.93 5.38 -25.60
N PRO A 407 36.27 6.61 -25.16
CA PRO A 407 37.31 7.41 -25.82
C PRO A 407 38.67 6.73 -25.92
N THR A 408 39.08 5.98 -24.90
CA THR A 408 40.33 5.20 -24.91
C THR A 408 40.40 4.26 -26.11
N TYR A 409 39.34 3.47 -26.36
CA TYR A 409 39.33 2.51 -27.46
C TYR A 409 39.13 3.19 -28.83
N ILE A 410 38.37 4.29 -28.87
CA ILE A 410 38.19 5.09 -30.09
C ILE A 410 39.51 5.72 -30.52
N SER A 411 40.33 6.17 -29.58
CA SER A 411 41.67 6.73 -29.86
C SER A 411 42.62 5.71 -30.51
N PHE A 412 42.42 4.41 -30.29
CA PHE A 412 43.20 3.35 -30.93
C PHE A 412 42.81 3.10 -32.38
N ILE A 413 41.64 3.59 -32.81
CA ILE A 413 41.13 3.44 -34.18
C ILE A 413 41.69 4.56 -35.07
N ALA A 414 41.59 5.81 -34.59
CA ALA A 414 42.07 7.00 -35.29
C ALA A 414 42.43 8.11 -34.31
N SER A 415 43.42 8.94 -34.68
CA SER A 415 43.88 10.08 -33.88
C SER A 415 43.12 11.39 -34.15
N GLN A 416 42.33 11.46 -35.24
CA GLN A 416 41.55 12.61 -35.67
C GLN A 416 40.23 12.09 -36.28
N PRO A 417 39.07 12.70 -35.98
CA PRO A 417 38.81 13.77 -35.01
C PRO A 417 38.93 13.26 -33.57
N ASP A 418 38.83 14.18 -32.60
CA ASP A 418 38.95 13.89 -31.17
C ASP A 418 38.01 12.75 -30.71
N ALA A 419 38.55 11.82 -29.90
CA ALA A 419 37.84 10.60 -29.51
C ALA A 419 36.62 10.88 -28.63
N GLU A 420 36.66 11.91 -27.76
CA GLU A 420 35.50 12.32 -26.99
C GLU A 420 34.43 12.92 -27.90
N ALA A 421 34.81 13.74 -28.88
CA ALA A 421 33.86 14.30 -29.84
C ALA A 421 33.12 13.20 -30.63
N VAL A 422 33.83 12.17 -31.11
CA VAL A 422 33.22 11.01 -31.77
C VAL A 422 32.30 10.25 -30.82
N THR A 423 32.69 10.10 -29.54
CA THR A 423 31.88 9.43 -28.52
C THR A 423 30.57 10.18 -28.25
N ARG A 424 30.60 11.51 -28.13
CA ARG A 424 29.39 12.34 -27.95
C ARG A 424 28.44 12.19 -29.14
N GLU A 425 28.97 12.21 -30.36
CA GLU A 425 28.16 12.03 -31.57
C GLU A 425 27.56 10.63 -31.68
N LEU A 426 28.29 9.59 -31.23
CA LEU A 426 27.75 8.23 -31.16
C LEU A 426 26.62 8.12 -30.13
N LEU A 427 26.81 8.71 -28.94
CA LEU A 427 25.79 8.74 -27.88
C LEU A 427 24.51 9.43 -28.38
N LEU A 428 24.62 10.65 -28.91
CA LEU A 428 23.48 11.43 -29.39
C LEU A 428 22.66 10.66 -30.43
N LYS A 429 23.34 10.03 -31.40
CA LYS A 429 22.67 9.20 -32.43
C LYS A 429 22.02 7.95 -31.87
N SER A 430 22.66 7.34 -30.87
CA SER A 430 22.14 6.13 -30.23
C SER A 430 20.91 6.42 -29.38
N ALA A 431 20.85 7.60 -28.75
CA ALA A 431 19.70 8.06 -27.97
C ALA A 431 18.53 8.52 -28.86
N SER A 432 18.81 9.21 -29.98
CA SER A 432 17.77 9.67 -30.92
C SER A 432 17.09 8.55 -31.73
N ASP A 433 17.68 7.35 -31.77
CA ASP A 433 17.08 6.18 -32.41
C ASP A 433 16.06 5.46 -31.47
N ASP A 434 15.92 5.89 -30.20
CA ASP A 434 15.07 5.31 -29.15
C ASP A 434 14.03 6.36 -28.67
N ASP A 435 13.08 6.75 -29.53
CA ASP A 435 12.00 7.70 -29.20
C ASP A 435 11.07 7.17 -28.08
N ASP A 436 11.22 7.71 -26.87
CA ASP A 436 10.21 7.84 -25.81
C ASP A 436 10.69 8.91 -24.79
N GLU A 437 10.59 10.20 -25.14
CA GLU A 437 10.93 11.31 -24.22
C GLU A 437 9.82 11.53 -23.16
N ALA A 438 10.20 11.40 -21.89
CA ALA A 438 9.49 12.05 -20.80
C ALA A 438 9.97 13.51 -20.71
N GLU A 439 9.19 14.44 -21.27
CA GLU A 439 9.42 15.88 -21.12
C GLU A 439 9.39 16.27 -19.63
N VAL A 440 10.56 16.62 -19.08
CA VAL A 440 10.65 17.43 -17.86
C VAL A 440 10.50 18.87 -18.32
N ALA A 441 9.37 19.50 -17.98
CA ALA A 441 9.17 20.92 -18.29
C ALA A 441 10.18 21.79 -17.52
N ASP A 442 10.94 22.60 -18.25
CA ASP A 442 11.75 23.68 -17.70
C ASP A 442 10.82 24.78 -17.14
N ASP A 443 10.66 24.83 -15.81
CA ASP A 443 10.11 25.99 -15.12
C ASP A 443 11.27 26.94 -14.78
N GLU A 444 11.54 27.91 -15.68
CA GLU A 444 12.52 29.03 -15.57
C GLU A 444 12.09 30.11 -14.52
N GLU A 445 11.46 29.74 -13.42
CA GLU A 445 10.87 30.73 -12.50
C GLU A 445 11.83 31.07 -11.34
N GLN A 446 12.13 32.37 -11.13
CA GLN A 446 12.99 32.89 -10.05
C GLN A 446 12.39 32.61 -8.66
N GLY A 447 13.17 32.02 -7.76
CA GLY A 447 12.79 31.72 -6.37
C GLY A 447 13.67 30.59 -5.81
N GLU A 448 13.81 30.53 -4.49
CA GLU A 448 14.55 29.44 -3.82
C GLU A 448 13.69 28.16 -3.82
N ASP A 449 14.24 27.08 -4.40
CA ASP A 449 13.64 25.76 -4.34
C ASP A 449 13.89 25.16 -2.95
N LEU A 450 12.80 24.81 -2.26
CA LEU A 450 12.86 24.03 -1.02
C LEU A 450 13.05 22.54 -1.31
N CYS A 451 12.55 22.03 -2.43
CA CYS A 451 12.89 20.68 -2.89
C CYS A 451 12.65 20.56 -4.40
N ASN A 452 13.36 19.64 -5.04
CA ASN A 452 13.13 19.20 -6.40
C ASN A 452 13.47 17.71 -6.49
N CYS A 453 12.47 16.85 -6.33
CA CYS A 453 12.68 15.42 -6.25
C CYS A 453 11.76 14.63 -7.18
N THR A 454 12.26 13.51 -7.66
CA THR A 454 11.51 12.52 -8.45
C THR A 454 11.42 11.24 -7.63
N PHE A 455 10.21 10.79 -7.33
CA PHE A 455 10.00 9.63 -6.46
C PHE A 455 8.72 8.87 -6.79
N SER A 456 8.66 7.64 -6.32
CA SER A 456 7.45 6.81 -6.28
C SER A 456 6.96 6.69 -4.85
N LEU A 457 5.64 6.55 -4.66
CA LEU A 457 5.02 6.41 -3.35
C LEU A 457 3.93 5.35 -3.38
N ALA A 458 3.94 4.43 -2.44
CA ALA A 458 2.89 3.44 -2.25
C ALA A 458 2.56 3.28 -0.76
N TYR A 459 1.36 2.79 -0.46
CA TYR A 459 0.88 2.54 0.90
C TYR A 459 0.10 1.23 0.96
N GLY A 460 0.53 0.28 1.79
CA GLY A 460 0.03 -1.09 1.72
C GLY A 460 0.24 -1.69 0.32
N ALA A 461 -0.60 -2.61 -0.14
CA ALA A 461 -0.43 -3.19 -1.48
C ALA A 461 -0.75 -2.24 -2.67
N LYS A 462 -0.92 -0.92 -2.44
CA LYS A 462 -1.42 0.03 -3.45
C LYS A 462 -0.41 1.13 -3.79
N ILE A 463 -0.04 1.23 -5.06
CA ILE A 463 0.76 2.32 -5.63
C ILE A 463 -0.09 3.59 -5.67
N LEU A 464 0.47 4.70 -5.17
CA LEU A 464 -0.20 6.00 -5.11
C LEU A 464 0.44 6.98 -6.10
N LEU A 465 1.76 6.97 -6.22
CA LEU A 465 2.55 7.75 -7.16
C LEU A 465 3.64 6.88 -7.79
N ASN A 466 3.90 7.07 -9.09
CA ASN A 466 4.96 6.42 -9.83
C ASN A 466 5.80 7.49 -10.53
N THR A 467 7.08 7.61 -10.18
CA THR A 467 8.06 8.52 -10.81
C THR A 467 7.47 9.93 -10.95
N ALA A 468 6.90 10.43 -9.85
CA ALA A 468 6.29 11.74 -9.78
C ALA A 468 7.36 12.77 -9.39
N THR A 469 7.36 13.89 -10.09
CA THR A 469 8.21 15.05 -9.78
C THR A 469 7.49 15.98 -8.81
N LEU A 470 8.12 16.30 -7.68
CA LEU A 470 7.65 17.30 -6.72
C LEU A 470 8.70 18.39 -6.60
N ARG A 471 8.30 19.61 -6.95
CA ARG A 471 9.10 20.82 -6.78
C ARG A 471 8.32 21.81 -5.93
N LEU A 472 8.91 22.21 -4.80
CA LEU A 472 8.31 23.17 -3.86
C LEU A 472 9.19 24.41 -3.75
N LYS A 473 8.57 25.58 -3.76
CA LYS A 473 9.24 26.88 -3.62
C LYS A 473 8.95 27.53 -2.29
N ARG A 474 9.91 28.31 -1.80
CA ARG A 474 9.78 29.05 -0.53
C ARG A 474 8.68 30.13 -0.61
N GLY A 475 7.81 30.18 0.40
CA GLY A 475 6.73 31.17 0.54
C GLY A 475 5.45 30.88 -0.24
N HIS A 476 5.40 29.79 -1.00
CA HIS A 476 4.22 29.39 -1.77
C HIS A 476 3.20 28.61 -0.90
N ARG A 477 1.93 28.64 -1.30
CA ARG A 477 0.84 27.93 -0.60
C ARG A 477 0.19 26.95 -1.57
N TYR A 478 0.50 25.69 -1.42
CA TYR A 478 0.09 24.62 -2.31
C TYR A 478 -1.19 23.95 -1.80
N GLY A 479 -2.25 23.95 -2.59
CA GLY A 479 -3.41 23.09 -2.39
C GLY A 479 -3.15 21.71 -2.97
N LEU A 480 -3.13 20.67 -2.14
CA LEU A 480 -2.92 19.30 -2.57
C LEU A 480 -4.27 18.66 -2.94
N CYS A 481 -4.59 18.65 -4.23
CA CYS A 481 -5.86 18.18 -4.76
C CYS A 481 -5.71 16.80 -5.41
N GLY A 482 -6.70 15.93 -5.22
CA GLY A 482 -6.77 14.62 -5.90
C GLY A 482 -7.98 13.85 -5.42
N ARG A 483 -8.36 12.79 -6.14
CA ARG A 483 -9.44 11.88 -5.72
C ARG A 483 -9.13 11.23 -4.37
N ASN A 484 -10.14 10.73 -3.68
CA ASN A 484 -9.89 10.05 -2.42
C ASN A 484 -9.23 8.68 -2.62
N GLY A 485 -8.27 8.38 -1.73
CA GLY A 485 -7.36 7.25 -1.92
C GLY A 485 -6.30 7.45 -3.02
N SER A 486 -6.08 8.68 -3.50
CA SER A 486 -4.95 9.05 -4.37
C SER A 486 -3.62 9.18 -3.63
N GLY A 487 -3.64 9.22 -2.29
CA GLY A 487 -2.43 9.28 -1.47
C GLY A 487 -2.07 10.63 -0.87
N LYS A 488 -3.00 11.60 -0.75
CA LYS A 488 -2.74 12.95 -0.22
C LYS A 488 -2.10 12.96 1.19
N SER A 489 -2.79 12.41 2.20
CA SER A 489 -2.26 12.31 3.57
C SER A 489 -1.04 11.39 3.65
N THR A 490 -1.00 10.33 2.83
CA THR A 490 0.18 9.46 2.74
C THR A 490 1.41 10.23 2.26
N LEU A 491 1.27 11.10 1.26
CA LEU A 491 2.36 11.93 0.77
C LEU A 491 2.85 12.89 1.87
N MET A 492 1.95 13.52 2.63
CA MET A 492 2.34 14.39 3.74
C MET A 492 3.09 13.65 4.85
N ARG A 493 2.64 12.45 5.20
CA ARG A 493 3.35 11.57 6.15
C ARG A 493 4.70 11.13 5.61
N ALA A 494 4.79 10.80 4.32
CA ALA A 494 6.04 10.39 3.70
C ALA A 494 7.06 11.53 3.70
N ILE A 495 6.64 12.78 3.46
CA ILE A 495 7.49 13.97 3.57
C ILE A 495 8.01 14.10 5.01
N THR A 496 7.12 14.02 6.00
CA THR A 496 7.48 14.19 7.43
C THR A 496 8.42 13.10 7.94
N ASN A 497 8.24 11.86 7.49
CA ASN A 497 9.03 10.71 7.91
C ASN A 497 10.32 10.54 7.11
N GLY A 498 10.64 11.44 6.17
CA GLY A 498 11.82 11.33 5.30
C GLY A 498 11.77 10.12 4.36
N GLN A 499 10.57 9.69 3.95
CA GLN A 499 10.35 8.54 3.05
C GLN A 499 10.31 8.94 1.58
N VAL A 500 10.24 10.24 1.28
CA VAL A 500 10.28 10.76 -0.09
C VAL A 500 11.74 10.82 -0.54
N GLU A 501 12.07 10.05 -1.58
CA GLU A 501 13.41 10.04 -2.15
C GLU A 501 13.80 11.40 -2.72
N GLY A 502 15.02 11.86 -2.42
CA GLY A 502 15.53 13.17 -2.84
C GLY A 502 14.93 14.37 -2.09
N PHE A 503 14.05 14.16 -1.11
CA PHE A 503 13.58 15.26 -0.26
C PHE A 503 14.69 15.68 0.73
N PRO A 504 14.94 16.98 0.95
CA PRO A 504 15.99 17.45 1.84
C PRO A 504 15.85 16.95 3.27
N SER A 505 16.97 16.87 3.97
CA SER A 505 16.96 16.42 5.36
C SER A 505 16.28 17.45 6.29
N PRO A 506 15.77 17.03 7.47
CA PRO A 506 15.16 17.95 8.43
C PRO A 506 16.08 19.08 8.92
N ASP A 507 17.40 18.92 8.77
CA ASP A 507 18.40 19.92 9.12
C ASP A 507 18.50 21.04 8.07
N GLU A 508 18.13 20.75 6.81
CA GLU A 508 18.12 21.71 5.70
C GLU A 508 16.75 22.37 5.54
N VAL A 509 15.66 21.58 5.66
CA VAL A 509 14.28 22.05 5.50
C VAL A 509 13.43 21.51 6.65
N ARG A 510 12.99 22.40 7.52
CA ARG A 510 12.21 22.03 8.72
C ARG A 510 10.74 21.88 8.37
N THR A 511 10.28 20.65 8.21
CA THR A 511 8.88 20.32 7.94
C THR A 511 8.11 20.08 9.24
N PHE A 512 6.93 20.67 9.40
CA PHE A 512 6.04 20.41 10.54
C PHE A 512 4.67 19.93 10.06
N TYR A 513 4.25 18.77 10.55
CA TYR A 513 2.95 18.19 10.25
C TYR A 513 1.94 18.47 11.35
N VAL A 514 0.87 19.19 11.00
CA VAL A 514 -0.19 19.57 11.92
C VAL A 514 -1.22 18.44 11.98
N GLU A 515 -1.01 17.47 12.88
CA GLU A 515 -1.98 16.41 13.20
C GLU A 515 -2.78 16.74 14.49
N HIS A 516 -3.98 16.17 14.59
CA HIS A 516 -4.90 16.33 15.73
C HIS A 516 -4.66 15.31 16.87
N ASP A 517 -3.69 14.40 16.72
CA ASP A 517 -3.49 13.26 17.60
C ASP A 517 -2.71 13.70 18.85
N ILE A 518 -3.44 14.03 19.91
CA ILE A 518 -2.90 14.09 21.27
C ILE A 518 -3.11 12.70 21.87
N ASP A 519 -2.01 12.00 22.17
CA ASP A 519 -2.06 10.66 22.77
C ASP A 519 -2.81 10.68 24.12
N GLY A 520 -3.66 9.67 24.33
CA GLY A 520 -4.45 9.52 25.57
C GLY A 520 -3.60 9.36 26.84
N SER A 521 -2.29 9.12 26.71
CA SER A 521 -1.35 9.08 27.84
C SER A 521 -1.04 10.46 28.45
N GLU A 522 -1.38 11.56 27.76
CA GLU A 522 -1.03 12.92 28.18
C GLU A 522 -2.25 13.78 28.58
N GLU A 523 -3.41 13.15 28.80
CA GLU A 523 -4.67 13.85 29.12
C GLU A 523 -4.59 14.75 30.37
N SER A 524 -3.70 14.44 31.32
CA SER A 524 -3.53 15.19 32.57
C SER A 524 -2.50 16.32 32.50
N THR A 525 -1.71 16.41 31.43
CA THR A 525 -0.68 17.45 31.25
C THR A 525 -1.33 18.80 30.95
N THR A 526 -0.74 19.89 31.46
CA THR A 526 -1.21 21.24 31.15
C THR A 526 -0.81 21.65 29.74
N ILE A 527 -1.55 22.56 29.12
CA ILE A 527 -1.25 23.06 27.77
C ILE A 527 0.16 23.63 27.69
N LEU A 528 0.56 24.41 28.70
CA LEU A 528 1.88 25.03 28.76
C LEU A 528 2.99 24.00 28.91
N ASP A 529 2.83 23.03 29.81
CA ASP A 529 3.85 22.00 30.06
C ASP A 529 4.04 21.06 28.86
N PHE A 530 2.98 20.85 28.08
CA PHE A 530 3.04 20.05 26.86
C PHE A 530 3.83 20.71 25.73
N ILE A 531 3.79 22.04 25.59
CA ILE A 531 4.69 22.71 24.65
C ILE A 531 6.12 22.71 25.18
N LEU A 532 6.31 22.92 26.49
CA LEU A 532 7.63 22.93 27.12
C LEU A 532 8.34 21.57 27.08
N SER A 533 7.60 20.46 27.01
CA SER A 533 8.19 19.12 26.90
C SER A 533 8.73 18.81 25.50
N ASP A 534 8.30 19.54 24.46
CA ASP A 534 8.73 19.32 23.07
C ASP A 534 10.13 19.92 22.83
N LYS A 535 11.15 19.07 22.94
CA LYS A 535 12.56 19.45 22.75
C LYS A 535 12.89 20.02 21.37
N ARG A 536 11.99 19.90 20.39
CA ARG A 536 12.17 20.44 19.04
C ARG A 536 11.82 21.93 18.94
N ILE A 537 11.11 22.47 19.93
CA ILE A 537 10.73 23.87 20.00
C ILE A 537 11.88 24.65 20.63
N LEU A 538 12.52 25.52 19.84
CA LEU A 538 13.64 26.36 20.27
C LEU A 538 13.14 27.75 20.70
N ALA A 539 12.11 27.78 21.56
CA ALA A 539 11.50 29.00 22.07
C ALA A 539 11.60 29.03 23.60
N ASP A 540 11.77 30.21 24.18
CA ASP A 540 11.76 30.35 25.63
C ASP A 540 10.32 30.30 26.20
N LYS A 541 10.20 30.09 27.51
CA LYS A 541 8.88 29.99 28.16
C LYS A 541 8.02 31.25 27.93
N LYS A 542 8.64 32.42 27.77
CA LYS A 542 7.94 33.68 27.59
C LYS A 542 7.35 33.78 26.18
N GLU A 543 8.14 33.44 25.16
CA GLU A 543 7.72 33.33 23.75
C GLU A 543 6.59 32.32 23.58
N ILE A 544 6.64 31.19 24.31
CA ILE A 544 5.57 30.18 24.33
C ILE A 544 4.25 30.76 24.87
N VAL A 545 4.29 31.44 26.02
CA VAL A 545 3.10 32.04 26.65
C VAL A 545 2.50 33.14 25.75
N GLU A 546 3.35 34.00 25.18
CA GLU A 546 2.92 35.07 24.25
C GLU A 546 2.30 34.49 22.97
N THR A 547 2.89 33.44 22.41
CA THR A 547 2.36 32.77 21.21
C THR A 547 1.03 32.08 21.50
N LEU A 548 0.89 31.40 22.63
CA LEU A 548 -0.37 30.82 23.09
C LEU A 548 -1.46 31.89 23.27
N ALA A 549 -1.11 33.04 23.86
CA ALA A 549 -2.03 34.17 23.99
C ALA A 549 -2.46 34.72 22.62
N SER A 550 -1.55 34.80 21.65
CA SER A 550 -1.84 35.31 20.29
C SER A 550 -2.85 34.47 19.52
N VAL A 551 -2.92 33.15 19.76
CA VAL A 551 -3.91 32.26 19.14
C VAL A 551 -5.21 32.14 19.95
N GLY A 552 -5.25 32.76 21.13
CA GLY A 552 -6.45 32.90 21.97
C GLY A 552 -6.46 32.08 23.28
N PHE A 553 -5.34 31.51 23.73
CA PHE A 553 -5.26 30.87 25.05
C PHE A 553 -4.94 31.91 26.13
N SER A 554 -5.94 32.24 26.96
CA SER A 554 -5.73 33.05 28.17
C SER A 554 -4.83 32.35 29.19
N ASP A 555 -4.19 33.12 30.07
CA ASP A 555 -3.28 32.60 31.11
C ASP A 555 -3.93 31.50 31.96
N GLU A 556 -5.21 31.66 32.31
CA GLU A 556 -5.99 30.64 33.04
C GLU A 556 -6.17 29.35 32.24
N ARG A 557 -6.41 29.46 30.92
CA ARG A 557 -6.61 28.30 30.05
C ARG A 557 -5.29 27.57 29.79
N GLN A 558 -4.16 28.27 29.73
CA GLN A 558 -2.85 27.64 29.56
C GLN A 558 -2.51 26.65 30.69
N GLN A 559 -3.12 26.82 31.87
CA GLN A 559 -2.99 25.94 33.04
C GLN A 559 -3.97 24.76 33.03
N THR A 560 -4.95 24.74 32.12
CA THR A 560 -5.93 23.63 32.03
C THR A 560 -5.31 22.40 31.37
N SER A 561 -5.87 21.22 31.62
CA SER A 561 -5.38 19.99 31.02
C SER A 561 -5.78 19.88 29.55
N ILE A 562 -4.91 19.30 28.73
CA ILE A 562 -5.10 19.19 27.27
C ILE A 562 -6.29 18.28 26.94
N GLY A 563 -6.57 17.29 27.78
CA GLY A 563 -7.73 16.40 27.64
C GLY A 563 -9.08 17.14 27.69
N SER A 564 -9.12 18.32 28.31
CA SER A 564 -10.33 19.16 28.38
C SER A 564 -10.55 20.04 27.14
N LEU A 565 -9.60 20.09 26.20
CA LEU A 565 -9.71 20.91 25.00
C LEU A 565 -10.70 20.31 23.99
N SER A 566 -11.58 21.14 23.45
CA SER A 566 -12.37 20.77 22.27
C SER A 566 -11.48 20.64 21.03
N GLY A 567 -11.95 19.93 19.99
CA GLY A 567 -11.18 19.73 18.75
C GLY A 567 -10.62 21.01 18.13
N GLY A 568 -11.40 22.10 18.11
CA GLY A 568 -10.94 23.39 17.60
C GLY A 568 -9.83 24.03 18.45
N TRP A 569 -9.87 23.85 19.77
CA TRP A 569 -8.77 24.29 20.64
C TRP A 569 -7.52 23.41 20.48
N LYS A 570 -7.70 22.10 20.24
CA LYS A 570 -6.57 21.20 19.92
C LYS A 570 -5.88 21.63 18.61
N MET A 571 -6.65 22.00 17.57
CA MET A 571 -6.10 22.55 16.34
C MET A 571 -5.32 23.85 16.57
N LYS A 572 -5.87 24.79 17.35
CA LYS A 572 -5.14 26.01 17.73
C LYS A 572 -3.86 25.73 18.50
N LEU A 573 -3.85 24.72 19.36
CA LEU A 573 -2.65 24.29 20.07
C LEU A 573 -1.60 23.72 19.10
N ALA A 574 -2.03 22.89 18.14
CA ALA A 574 -1.14 22.35 17.11
C ALA A 574 -0.55 23.45 16.22
N LEU A 575 -1.36 24.46 15.85
CA LEU A 575 -0.90 25.63 15.11
C LEU A 575 0.06 26.50 15.93
N ALA A 576 -0.19 26.71 17.23
CA ALA A 576 0.74 27.40 18.11
C ALA A 576 2.09 26.68 18.20
N ARG A 577 2.08 25.34 18.27
CA ARG A 577 3.32 24.54 18.20
C ARG A 577 4.03 24.72 16.87
N ALA A 578 3.29 24.76 15.76
CA ALA A 578 3.85 24.99 14.43
C ALA A 578 4.49 26.39 14.30
N MET A 579 3.87 27.43 14.87
CA MET A 579 4.44 28.78 14.97
C MET A 579 5.76 28.79 15.75
N LEU A 580 5.78 28.15 16.92
CA LEU A 580 6.96 28.07 17.79
C LEU A 580 8.08 27.21 17.21
N PHE A 581 7.72 26.20 16.40
CA PHE A 581 8.68 25.34 15.74
C PHE A 581 9.49 26.10 14.67
N LYS A 582 8.97 27.19 14.10
CA LYS A 582 9.62 27.96 13.00
C LYS A 582 9.89 27.05 11.79
N ALA A 583 8.83 26.45 11.25
CA ALA A 583 8.89 25.54 10.10
C ALA A 583 9.17 26.29 8.78
N ASP A 584 9.92 25.68 7.88
CA ASP A 584 10.05 26.10 6.48
C ASP A 584 8.84 25.64 5.65
N ILE A 585 8.30 24.45 5.98
CA ILE A 585 7.12 23.86 5.35
C ILE A 585 6.10 23.46 6.40
N LEU A 586 4.90 23.99 6.30
CA LEU A 586 3.72 23.60 7.07
C LEU A 586 2.86 22.61 6.27
N LEU A 587 2.66 21.42 6.82
CA LEU A 587 1.77 20.41 6.25
C LEU A 587 0.46 20.41 7.05
N LEU A 588 -0.65 20.74 6.40
CA LEU A 588 -1.97 20.92 7.01
C LEU A 588 -2.94 19.92 6.38
N ASP A 589 -3.35 18.90 7.14
CA ASP A 589 -4.38 17.94 6.71
C ASP A 589 -5.74 18.30 7.32
N GLU A 590 -6.68 18.71 6.49
CA GLU A 590 -8.03 19.15 6.86
C GLU A 590 -8.07 20.14 8.04
N PRO A 591 -7.34 21.27 7.96
CA PRO A 591 -7.18 22.18 9.10
C PRO A 591 -8.46 22.93 9.49
N THR A 592 -9.47 22.92 8.62
CA THR A 592 -10.81 23.48 8.86
C THR A 592 -11.67 22.59 9.76
N ASN A 593 -11.27 21.34 9.99
CA ASN A 593 -12.03 20.41 10.82
C ASN A 593 -12.13 20.89 12.28
N HIS A 594 -13.32 20.72 12.86
CA HIS A 594 -13.62 21.13 14.24
C HIS A 594 -13.46 22.63 14.55
N LEU A 595 -13.27 23.47 13.52
CA LEU A 595 -13.25 24.93 13.63
C LEU A 595 -14.62 25.52 13.29
N ASP A 596 -14.99 26.60 13.98
CA ASP A 596 -16.14 27.42 13.60
C ASP A 596 -15.74 28.46 12.54
N VAL A 597 -16.73 29.13 11.97
CA VAL A 597 -16.54 30.11 10.89
C VAL A 597 -15.58 31.24 11.28
N VAL A 598 -15.57 31.64 12.55
CA VAL A 598 -14.69 32.71 13.07
C VAL A 598 -13.23 32.25 13.08
N ASN A 599 -12.99 31.03 13.53
CA ASN A 599 -11.64 30.46 13.59
C ASN A 599 -11.10 30.07 12.21
N ILE A 600 -11.97 29.68 11.27
CA ILE A 600 -11.57 29.46 9.86
C ILE A 600 -11.06 30.78 9.26
N ALA A 601 -11.79 31.89 9.42
CA ALA A 601 -11.35 33.19 8.90
C ALA A 601 -10.03 33.66 9.55
N TRP A 602 -9.82 33.38 10.83
CA TRP A 602 -8.53 33.64 11.48
C TRP A 602 -7.39 32.82 10.86
N LEU A 603 -7.62 31.54 10.58
CA LEU A 603 -6.63 30.66 9.96
C LEU A 603 -6.30 31.10 8.53
N GLU A 604 -7.29 31.52 7.74
CA GLU A 604 -7.07 32.09 6.40
C GLU A 604 -6.13 33.30 6.45
N ASN A 605 -6.41 34.23 7.38
CA ASN A 605 -5.58 35.42 7.57
C ASN A 605 -4.17 35.06 8.04
N TYR A 606 -4.03 34.07 8.92
CA TYR A 606 -2.71 33.61 9.36
C TYR A 606 -1.91 33.01 8.20
N LEU A 607 -2.47 32.06 7.45
CA LEU A 607 -1.76 31.40 6.34
C LEU A 607 -1.38 32.37 5.22
N THR A 608 -2.24 33.35 4.93
CA THR A 608 -1.95 34.38 3.93
C THR A 608 -0.91 35.40 4.39
N SER A 609 -0.76 35.61 5.71
CA SER A 609 0.29 36.47 6.27
C SER A 609 1.70 35.86 6.21
N LEU A 610 1.83 34.55 6.03
CA LEU A 610 3.11 33.85 5.95
C LEU A 610 3.73 34.01 4.55
N THR A 611 4.71 34.91 4.42
CA THR A 611 5.40 35.18 3.15
C THR A 611 6.67 34.35 2.92
N HIS A 612 7.29 33.85 3.99
CA HIS A 612 8.56 33.10 3.94
C HIS A 612 8.41 31.61 4.25
N CYS A 613 7.26 31.21 4.80
CA CYS A 613 6.94 29.82 5.11
C CYS A 613 6.06 29.25 4.00
N THR A 614 6.42 28.08 3.49
CA THR A 614 5.63 27.35 2.50
C THR A 614 4.57 26.51 3.19
N SER A 615 3.38 26.38 2.62
CA SER A 615 2.37 25.46 3.13
C SER A 615 1.87 24.48 2.09
N ILE A 616 1.62 23.24 2.49
CA ILE A 616 0.87 22.25 1.71
C ILE A 616 -0.42 21.98 2.48
N ILE A 617 -1.54 22.27 1.83
CA ILE A 617 -2.87 22.27 2.42
C ILE A 617 -3.72 21.22 1.72
N VAL A 618 -4.21 20.25 2.47
CA VAL A 618 -5.31 19.38 2.08
C VAL A 618 -6.56 19.90 2.79
N SER A 619 -7.60 20.26 2.04
CA SER A 619 -8.89 20.64 2.63
C SER A 619 -10.03 20.30 1.67
N HIS A 620 -11.16 19.88 2.24
CA HIS A 620 -12.41 19.72 1.50
C HIS A 620 -13.22 21.02 1.37
N ASP A 621 -12.85 22.08 2.08
CA ASP A 621 -13.51 23.38 1.99
C ASP A 621 -12.97 24.18 0.78
N SER A 622 -13.80 24.27 -0.26
CA SER A 622 -13.46 25.01 -1.48
C SER A 622 -13.28 26.49 -1.24
N GLY A 623 -14.04 27.09 -0.32
CA GLY A 623 -13.92 28.51 0.02
C GLY A 623 -12.56 28.77 0.64
N PHE A 624 -12.21 27.97 1.64
CA PHE A 624 -10.92 28.02 2.31
C PHE A 624 -9.74 27.84 1.34
N LEU A 625 -9.76 26.80 0.50
CA LEU A 625 -8.71 26.59 -0.50
C LEU A 625 -8.61 27.76 -1.48
N ASN A 626 -9.75 28.26 -1.97
CA ASN A 626 -9.76 29.34 -2.96
C ASN A 626 -9.22 30.67 -2.38
N ASN A 627 -9.40 30.90 -1.08
CA ASN A 627 -8.93 32.10 -0.38
C ASN A 627 -7.44 32.01 0.03
N THR A 628 -6.90 30.80 0.22
CA THR A 628 -5.57 30.62 0.83
C THR A 628 -4.48 30.25 -0.16
N ILE A 629 -4.74 29.37 -1.14
CA ILE A 629 -3.69 28.76 -1.97
C ILE A 629 -3.24 29.66 -3.13
N THR A 630 -1.98 29.51 -3.53
CA THR A 630 -1.37 30.15 -4.70
C THR A 630 -1.16 29.20 -5.87
N ASP A 631 -1.08 27.90 -5.57
CA ASP A 631 -0.76 26.83 -6.50
C ASP A 631 -1.57 25.58 -6.14
N VAL A 632 -1.90 24.75 -7.12
CA VAL A 632 -2.54 23.45 -6.93
C VAL A 632 -1.58 22.33 -7.33
N LEU A 633 -1.30 21.41 -6.42
CA LEU A 633 -0.64 20.13 -6.70
C LEU A 633 -1.72 19.09 -6.94
N HIS A 634 -1.97 18.77 -8.21
CA HIS A 634 -3.00 17.82 -8.62
C HIS A 634 -2.42 16.41 -8.78
N LEU A 635 -2.90 15.48 -7.94
CA LEU A 635 -2.59 14.07 -8.02
C LEU A 635 -3.55 13.38 -9.00
N ASN A 636 -3.04 12.99 -10.17
CA ASN A 636 -3.80 12.28 -11.18
C ASN A 636 -2.96 11.19 -11.86
N ARG A 637 -3.55 10.01 -12.09
CA ARG A 637 -2.92 8.84 -12.74
C ARG A 637 -1.50 8.55 -12.21
N PHE A 638 -1.35 8.48 -10.89
CA PHE A 638 -0.07 8.22 -10.20
C PHE A 638 1.02 9.28 -10.42
N LYS A 639 0.69 10.46 -10.93
CA LYS A 639 1.62 11.60 -11.09
C LYS A 639 1.14 12.80 -10.28
N ILE A 640 2.08 13.68 -9.96
CA ILE A 640 1.80 15.02 -9.42
C ILE A 640 1.97 16.02 -10.57
N ARG A 641 0.96 16.86 -10.79
CA ARG A 641 1.05 18.00 -11.73
C ARG A 641 0.76 19.30 -10.98
N ARG A 642 1.64 20.28 -11.13
CA ARG A 642 1.45 21.62 -10.58
C ARG A 642 0.62 22.48 -11.53
N TYR A 643 -0.35 23.21 -10.99
CA TYR A 643 -1.13 24.24 -11.68
C TYR A 643 -1.02 25.53 -10.88
N ARG A 644 -0.82 26.66 -11.57
CA ARG A 644 -0.70 27.96 -10.91
C ARG A 644 -2.06 28.61 -10.71
N GLY A 645 -2.21 29.30 -9.57
CA GLY A 645 -3.40 30.03 -9.19
C GLY A 645 -4.26 29.30 -8.15
N ASN A 646 -5.37 29.93 -7.78
CA ASN A 646 -6.31 29.40 -6.79
C ASN A 646 -7.19 28.27 -7.37
N LEU A 647 -8.04 27.68 -6.53
CA LEU A 647 -8.90 26.57 -6.90
C LEU A 647 -9.81 26.89 -8.10
N GLU A 648 -10.34 28.10 -8.21
CA GLU A 648 -11.17 28.54 -9.35
C GLU A 648 -10.39 28.52 -10.68
N SER A 649 -9.15 29.03 -10.67
CA SER A 649 -8.29 29.00 -11.86
C SER A 649 -7.91 27.57 -12.28
N PHE A 650 -7.69 26.68 -11.30
CA PHE A 650 -7.44 25.26 -11.54
C PHE A 650 -8.64 24.56 -12.19
N VAL A 651 -9.86 24.82 -11.71
CA VAL A 651 -11.09 24.23 -12.30
C VAL A 651 -11.36 24.73 -13.72
N LYS A 652 -10.93 25.95 -14.06
CA LYS A 652 -10.96 26.44 -15.45
C LYS A 652 -9.97 25.68 -16.33
N ALA A 653 -8.77 25.37 -15.83
CA ALA A 653 -7.73 24.63 -16.55
C ALA A 653 -8.01 23.12 -16.66
N VAL A 654 -8.67 22.54 -15.64
CA VAL A 654 -9.03 21.11 -15.57
C VAL A 654 -10.54 20.98 -15.36
N PRO A 655 -11.35 20.95 -16.44
CA PRO A 655 -12.81 20.92 -16.32
C PRO A 655 -13.37 19.69 -15.59
N GLU A 656 -12.63 18.57 -15.58
CA GLU A 656 -12.96 17.36 -14.79
C GLU A 656 -12.93 17.63 -13.28
N ALA A 657 -12.22 18.67 -12.83
CA ALA A 657 -12.16 19.11 -11.44
C ALA A 657 -13.40 19.95 -11.01
N LYS A 658 -14.43 20.09 -11.86
CA LYS A 658 -15.68 20.76 -11.44
C LYS A 658 -16.37 20.08 -10.25
N SER A 659 -16.13 18.79 -10.03
CA SER A 659 -16.62 18.06 -8.86
C SER A 659 -16.13 18.64 -7.53
N TYR A 660 -15.03 19.41 -7.51
CA TYR A 660 -14.61 20.10 -6.28
C TYR A 660 -15.60 21.18 -5.82
N TYR A 661 -16.49 21.70 -6.69
CA TYR A 661 -17.49 22.72 -6.34
C TYR A 661 -18.93 22.16 -6.19
N THR A 662 -19.25 21.03 -6.80
CA THR A 662 -20.61 20.47 -6.83
C THR A 662 -20.75 19.28 -5.87
N LEU A 663 -21.73 19.32 -4.96
CA LEU A 663 -22.09 18.22 -4.04
C LEU A 663 -22.98 17.16 -4.74
N GLU A 664 -22.60 16.74 -5.93
CA GLU A 664 -23.32 15.69 -6.67
C GLU A 664 -22.48 14.43 -6.69
N ALA A 665 -23.06 13.30 -6.25
CA ALA A 665 -22.38 12.02 -6.30
C ALA A 665 -22.18 11.60 -7.76
N ALA A 666 -20.96 11.17 -8.12
CA ALA A 666 -20.75 10.46 -9.38
C ALA A 666 -21.67 9.22 -9.40
N ASP A 667 -22.28 8.91 -10.54
CA ASP A 667 -23.31 7.86 -10.61
C ASP A 667 -22.84 6.48 -10.12
N ASP A 668 -21.54 6.20 -10.22
CA ASP A 668 -20.90 4.93 -9.84
C ASP A 668 -20.51 4.84 -8.36
N TYR A 669 -20.71 5.90 -7.55
CA TYR A 669 -20.28 5.94 -6.15
C TYR A 669 -21.40 6.44 -5.22
N LYS A 670 -22.26 5.52 -4.77
CA LYS A 670 -23.42 5.79 -3.90
C LYS A 670 -23.38 4.92 -2.66
N PHE A 671 -23.69 5.50 -1.50
CA PHE A 671 -23.87 4.73 -0.27
C PHE A 671 -25.30 4.19 -0.21
N ARG A 672 -25.48 3.04 0.42
CA ARG A 672 -26.80 2.48 0.70
C ARG A 672 -26.90 1.99 2.13
N PHE A 673 -27.78 2.60 2.91
CA PHE A 673 -28.12 2.10 4.23
C PHE A 673 -29.11 0.94 4.14
N PRO A 674 -29.01 -0.08 5.00
CA PRO A 674 -29.99 -1.16 5.03
C PRO A 674 -31.31 -0.67 5.62
N ASP A 675 -32.43 -1.05 5.01
CA ASP A 675 -33.75 -0.63 5.48
C ASP A 675 -34.07 -1.20 6.86
N PRO A 676 -34.70 -0.41 7.75
CA PRO A 676 -35.11 -0.89 9.07
C PRO A 676 -36.19 -1.96 8.96
N PRO A 677 -36.19 -2.96 9.87
CA PRO A 677 -37.26 -3.93 9.93
C PRO A 677 -38.57 -3.28 10.43
N PHE A 678 -39.69 -3.98 10.21
CA PHE A 678 -40.99 -3.50 10.66
C PHE A 678 -41.12 -3.55 12.19
N LEU A 679 -41.61 -2.45 12.78
CA LEU A 679 -41.92 -2.37 14.19
C LEU A 679 -43.39 -2.70 14.47
N ASP A 680 -43.58 -3.54 15.48
CA ASP A 680 -44.90 -4.03 15.86
C ASP A 680 -45.77 -2.89 16.43
N GLY A 681 -46.95 -2.66 15.84
CA GLY A 681 -47.84 -1.57 16.24
C GLY A 681 -47.51 -0.20 15.64
N VAL A 682 -46.47 -0.09 14.81
CA VAL A 682 -46.11 1.12 14.05
C VAL A 682 -46.66 0.99 12.63
N LYS A 683 -47.74 1.74 12.31
CA LYS A 683 -48.42 1.66 11.00
C LYS A 683 -48.04 2.80 10.05
N THR A 684 -47.50 3.89 10.59
CA THR A 684 -47.13 5.12 9.90
C THR A 684 -45.72 5.52 10.33
N LYS A 685 -44.95 6.14 9.42
CA LYS A 685 -43.58 6.59 9.73
C LYS A 685 -43.52 7.70 10.80
N GLU A 686 -44.58 8.49 10.89
CA GLU A 686 -44.72 9.62 11.84
C GLU A 686 -44.99 9.19 13.29
N LYS A 687 -45.29 7.91 13.54
CA LYS A 687 -45.55 7.47 14.92
C LYS A 687 -44.25 7.58 15.74
N ALA A 688 -44.31 8.35 16.82
CA ALA A 688 -43.18 8.51 17.73
C ALA A 688 -42.73 7.15 18.31
N LEU A 689 -41.44 6.87 18.13
CA LEU A 689 -40.73 5.69 18.62
C LEU A 689 -39.95 5.97 19.91
N LEU A 690 -39.58 7.24 20.12
CA LEU A 690 -38.92 7.74 21.32
C LEU A 690 -39.59 9.05 21.75
N LYS A 691 -39.82 9.22 23.05
CA LYS A 691 -40.36 10.45 23.64
C LYS A 691 -39.58 10.82 24.90
N MET A 692 -39.24 12.09 25.05
CA MET A 692 -38.70 12.65 26.28
C MET A 692 -39.62 13.78 26.74
N ARG A 693 -39.94 13.83 28.02
CA ARG A 693 -40.77 14.88 28.63
C ARG A 693 -40.07 15.44 29.86
N LYS A 694 -39.76 16.73 29.82
CA LYS A 694 -39.18 17.48 30.93
C LYS A 694 -37.91 16.86 31.53
N VAL A 695 -37.05 16.33 30.68
CA VAL A 695 -35.86 15.58 31.10
C VAL A 695 -34.74 16.53 31.51
N GLY A 696 -34.17 16.29 32.70
CA GLY A 696 -32.96 16.95 33.17
C GLY A 696 -31.81 15.98 33.42
N PHE A 697 -30.57 16.45 33.24
CA PHE A 697 -29.37 15.64 33.50
C PHE A 697 -28.18 16.45 34.05
N GLN A 698 -27.52 15.89 35.06
CA GLN A 698 -26.29 16.40 35.66
C GLN A 698 -25.22 15.30 35.81
N TYR A 699 -24.00 15.52 35.33
CA TYR A 699 -22.88 14.60 35.58
C TYR A 699 -22.52 14.54 37.07
N PRO A 700 -22.23 13.35 37.65
CA PRO A 700 -21.90 13.21 39.08
C PRO A 700 -20.67 14.02 39.52
N THR A 701 -19.70 14.21 38.62
CA THR A 701 -18.44 14.92 38.88
C THR A 701 -18.54 16.44 38.69
N GLN A 702 -19.68 16.94 38.19
CA GLN A 702 -19.84 18.34 37.79
C GLN A 702 -20.81 19.06 38.73
N THR A 703 -20.48 20.31 39.10
CA THR A 703 -21.32 21.14 39.97
C THR A 703 -22.52 21.74 39.26
N GLN A 704 -22.40 21.98 37.94
CA GLN A 704 -23.47 22.53 37.10
C GLN A 704 -24.24 21.41 36.41
N GLN A 705 -25.56 21.60 36.23
CA GLN A 705 -26.42 20.70 35.46
C GLN A 705 -26.26 20.99 33.95
N GLN A 706 -26.22 19.95 33.12
CA GLN A 706 -25.92 20.08 31.69
C GLN A 706 -27.17 20.21 30.82
N LEU A 707 -28.30 19.63 31.24
CA LEU A 707 -29.54 19.65 30.47
C LEU A 707 -30.73 19.99 31.35
N TYR A 708 -31.60 20.88 30.86
CA TYR A 708 -32.72 21.43 31.59
C TYR A 708 -34.03 21.32 30.79
N ASP A 709 -35.04 20.69 31.38
CA ASP A 709 -36.44 20.61 30.87
C ASP A 709 -36.57 20.16 29.40
N ILE A 710 -35.76 19.19 28.99
CA ILE A 710 -35.72 18.72 27.59
C ILE A 710 -37.00 17.95 27.25
N THR A 711 -37.71 18.41 26.20
CA THR A 711 -38.92 17.76 25.68
C THR A 711 -38.82 17.59 24.17
N LEU A 712 -38.92 16.35 23.67
CA LEU A 712 -38.77 16.01 22.26
C LEU A 712 -39.45 14.68 21.91
N GLN A 713 -39.60 14.41 20.61
CA GLN A 713 -40.06 13.13 20.08
C GLN A 713 -39.29 12.76 18.81
N VAL A 714 -39.06 11.47 18.58
CA VAL A 714 -38.39 10.95 17.36
C VAL A 714 -39.23 9.84 16.75
N SER A 715 -39.36 9.84 15.42
CA SER A 715 -40.11 8.87 14.62
C SER A 715 -39.26 8.33 13.45
N LEU A 716 -39.81 7.45 12.60
CA LEU A 716 -39.11 6.97 11.39
C LEU A 716 -39.01 8.04 10.31
N SER A 717 -39.83 9.08 10.35
CA SER A 717 -39.76 10.21 9.40
C SER A 717 -38.89 11.36 9.90
N SER A 718 -38.40 11.31 11.14
CA SER A 718 -37.58 12.39 11.71
C SER A 718 -36.30 12.61 10.89
N ARG A 719 -36.02 13.88 10.60
CA ARG A 719 -34.83 14.36 9.89
C ARG A 719 -34.30 15.59 10.61
N VAL A 720 -33.57 15.36 11.70
CA VAL A 720 -33.26 16.39 12.70
C VAL A 720 -31.78 16.78 12.62
N ALA A 721 -31.50 18.07 12.55
CA ALA A 721 -30.18 18.66 12.76
C ALA A 721 -30.08 19.24 14.17
N ILE A 722 -29.13 18.77 14.98
CA ILE A 722 -28.84 19.26 16.33
C ILE A 722 -27.69 20.28 16.23
N LEU A 723 -28.02 21.56 16.42
CA LEU A 723 -27.09 22.68 16.25
C LEU A 723 -26.83 23.39 17.59
N GLY A 724 -25.66 23.99 17.75
CA GLY A 724 -25.29 24.75 18.95
C GLY A 724 -23.78 24.87 19.14
N PRO A 725 -23.31 25.82 19.97
CA PRO A 725 -21.89 25.99 20.26
C PRO A 725 -21.31 24.78 21.00
N ASN A 726 -19.99 24.61 20.94
CA ASN A 726 -19.30 23.54 21.66
C ASN A 726 -19.52 23.66 23.17
N GLY A 727 -19.89 22.56 23.83
CA GLY A 727 -20.19 22.53 25.26
C GLY A 727 -21.66 22.84 25.62
N SER A 728 -22.55 23.10 24.66
CA SER A 728 -23.97 23.41 24.96
C SER A 728 -24.83 22.21 25.38
N GLY A 729 -24.27 21.00 25.46
CA GLY A 729 -24.96 19.78 25.85
C GLY A 729 -25.40 18.85 24.71
N LYS A 730 -25.03 19.12 23.44
CA LYS A 730 -25.40 18.32 22.25
C LYS A 730 -25.11 16.82 22.40
N SER A 731 -23.86 16.46 22.71
CA SER A 731 -23.49 15.04 22.84
C SER A 731 -24.11 14.40 24.09
N THR A 732 -24.33 15.16 25.17
CA THR A 732 -25.04 14.67 26.36
C THR A 732 -26.50 14.35 26.04
N LEU A 733 -27.17 15.19 25.22
CA LEU A 733 -28.53 14.94 24.75
C LEU A 733 -28.61 13.64 23.93
N VAL A 734 -27.69 13.43 22.99
CA VAL A 734 -27.65 12.21 22.18
C VAL A 734 -27.35 10.98 23.03
N LYS A 735 -26.45 11.07 24.01
CA LYS A 735 -26.17 9.97 24.95
C LYS A 735 -27.40 9.55 25.78
N LEU A 736 -28.25 10.50 26.19
CA LEU A 736 -29.54 10.18 26.83
C LEU A 736 -30.53 9.53 25.85
N LEU A 737 -30.60 10.05 24.62
CA LEU A 737 -31.46 9.52 23.56
C LEU A 737 -31.15 8.05 23.24
N ILE A 738 -29.87 7.72 23.07
CA ILE A 738 -29.43 6.35 22.78
C ILE A 738 -29.57 5.44 24.01
N GLY A 739 -29.50 5.99 25.22
CA GLY A 739 -29.58 5.23 26.48
C GLY A 739 -28.23 4.91 27.11
N ASP A 740 -27.17 5.55 26.62
CA ASP A 740 -25.83 5.53 27.20
C ASP A 740 -25.76 6.27 28.54
N MET A 741 -26.76 7.09 28.87
CA MET A 741 -26.93 7.75 30.16
C MET A 741 -28.39 7.70 30.58
N GLU A 742 -28.65 7.70 31.89
CA GLU A 742 -29.98 7.82 32.46
C GLU A 742 -30.23 9.25 32.95
N ALA A 743 -31.46 9.73 32.78
CA ALA A 743 -31.88 11.01 33.31
C ALA A 743 -31.89 10.99 34.84
N ASN A 744 -31.24 11.95 35.50
CA ASN A 744 -31.12 12.00 36.95
C ASN A 744 -31.67 13.29 37.60
N LYS A 745 -32.19 14.24 36.80
CA LYS A 745 -32.83 15.48 37.27
C LYS A 745 -34.27 15.60 36.77
N GLY A 746 -35.05 14.55 36.99
CA GLY A 746 -36.48 14.50 36.65
C GLY A 746 -36.77 14.30 35.16
N GLY A 747 -38.07 14.12 34.87
CA GLY A 747 -38.60 13.84 33.53
C GLY A 747 -38.85 12.36 33.25
N GLU A 748 -39.47 12.08 32.11
CA GLU A 748 -39.79 10.73 31.64
C GLU A 748 -39.18 10.48 30.25
N VAL A 749 -38.50 9.34 30.09
CA VAL A 749 -37.99 8.85 28.81
C VAL A 749 -38.75 7.57 28.44
N TRP A 750 -39.36 7.56 27.27
CA TRP A 750 -40.06 6.39 26.74
C TRP A 750 -39.45 5.97 25.40
N LYS A 751 -39.20 4.66 25.24
CA LYS A 751 -38.67 4.06 24.00
C LYS A 751 -39.50 2.86 23.61
N HIS A 752 -39.68 2.65 22.31
CA HIS A 752 -40.32 1.44 21.80
C HIS A 752 -39.43 0.21 22.09
N PRO A 753 -39.98 -0.93 22.58
CA PRO A 753 -39.17 -2.07 23.06
C PRO A 753 -38.20 -2.69 22.04
N ASN A 754 -38.60 -2.76 20.77
CA ASN A 754 -37.76 -3.31 19.68
C ASN A 754 -37.02 -2.22 18.91
N LEU A 755 -36.94 -0.99 19.44
CA LEU A 755 -36.23 0.12 18.79
C LEU A 755 -34.73 -0.17 18.78
N VAL A 756 -34.13 -0.10 17.60
CA VAL A 756 -32.67 -0.18 17.42
C VAL A 756 -32.18 1.17 16.96
N ILE A 757 -31.23 1.75 17.69
CA ILE A 757 -30.61 3.02 17.34
C ILE A 757 -29.16 2.74 16.93
N GLY A 758 -28.80 3.08 15.70
CA GLY A 758 -27.42 3.05 15.24
C GLY A 758 -26.78 4.37 15.63
N TYR A 759 -25.72 4.32 16.44
CA TYR A 759 -25.03 5.52 16.90
C TYR A 759 -23.58 5.51 16.40
N VAL A 760 -23.20 6.62 15.77
CA VAL A 760 -21.83 6.88 15.32
C VAL A 760 -21.32 8.05 16.12
N ALA A 761 -20.50 7.74 17.13
CA ALA A 761 -19.93 8.74 18.02
C ALA A 761 -18.83 9.53 17.31
N GLN A 762 -18.62 10.78 17.75
CA GLN A 762 -17.51 11.61 17.27
C GLN A 762 -16.14 10.94 17.48
N HIS A 763 -15.99 10.14 18.55
CA HIS A 763 -14.75 9.45 18.92
C HIS A 763 -14.76 7.95 18.55
N ALA A 764 -15.61 7.53 17.60
CA ALA A 764 -15.71 6.12 17.21
C ALA A 764 -14.37 5.52 16.73
N PHE A 765 -13.41 6.38 16.32
CA PHE A 765 -12.07 5.95 15.92
C PHE A 765 -11.23 5.37 17.06
N HIS A 766 -11.37 5.86 18.30
CA HIS A 766 -10.65 5.30 19.44
C HIS A 766 -10.99 3.83 19.70
N HIS A 767 -12.23 3.42 19.39
CA HIS A 767 -12.62 2.00 19.50
C HIS A 767 -11.99 1.15 18.38
N ILE A 768 -11.89 1.67 17.16
CA ILE A 768 -11.22 0.98 16.06
C ILE A 768 -9.70 0.91 16.27
N GLU A 769 -9.10 1.91 16.91
CA GLU A 769 -7.66 1.96 17.21
C GLU A 769 -7.19 0.79 18.07
N GLN A 770 -8.06 0.26 18.94
CA GLN A 770 -7.79 -0.93 19.76
C GLN A 770 -7.80 -2.24 18.94
N HIS A 771 -8.15 -2.18 17.65
CA HIS A 771 -8.35 -3.34 16.79
C HIS A 771 -7.60 -3.25 15.45
N LEU A 772 -6.61 -2.34 15.32
CA LEU A 772 -5.90 -2.10 14.07
C LEU A 772 -5.25 -3.36 13.45
N ASP A 773 -4.93 -4.37 14.27
CA ASP A 773 -4.35 -5.63 13.80
C ASP A 773 -5.37 -6.58 13.14
N LYS A 774 -6.67 -6.36 13.35
CA LYS A 774 -7.75 -7.15 12.74
C LYS A 774 -8.10 -6.60 11.36
N THR A 775 -8.61 -7.47 10.49
CA THR A 775 -9.33 -7.06 9.27
C THR A 775 -10.72 -6.52 9.61
N PRO A 776 -11.37 -5.72 8.74
CA PRO A 776 -12.76 -5.30 8.93
C PRO A 776 -13.73 -6.49 9.10
N LEU A 777 -13.50 -7.59 8.39
CA LEU A 777 -14.25 -8.84 8.56
C LEU A 777 -14.12 -9.39 9.99
N GLU A 778 -12.89 -9.52 10.49
CA GLU A 778 -12.63 -10.01 11.85
C GLU A 778 -13.16 -9.07 12.92
N TYR A 779 -13.13 -7.75 12.68
CA TYR A 779 -13.74 -6.76 13.56
C TYR A 779 -15.26 -6.95 13.64
N MET A 780 -15.94 -7.19 12.51
CA MET A 780 -17.37 -7.48 12.49
C MET A 780 -17.72 -8.79 13.20
N LEU A 781 -16.94 -9.85 12.94
CA LEU A 781 -17.08 -11.14 13.62
C LEU A 781 -16.91 -10.96 15.13
N TRP A 782 -15.90 -10.21 15.56
CA TRP A 782 -15.68 -9.90 16.97
C TRP A 782 -16.82 -9.08 17.57
N ARG A 783 -17.24 -7.98 16.92
CA ARG A 783 -18.24 -7.03 17.45
C ARG A 783 -19.61 -7.67 17.62
N TYR A 784 -19.97 -8.60 16.73
CA TYR A 784 -21.29 -9.23 16.70
C TYR A 784 -21.29 -10.73 17.04
N GLN A 785 -20.19 -11.31 17.55
CA GLN A 785 -20.11 -12.76 17.84
C GLN A 785 -21.23 -13.29 18.74
N THR A 786 -21.78 -12.46 19.65
CA THR A 786 -22.88 -12.82 20.56
C THR A 786 -24.27 -12.59 19.94
N GLY A 787 -24.32 -12.05 18.71
CA GLY A 787 -25.53 -11.56 18.06
C GLY A 787 -26.03 -10.22 18.63
N GLU A 788 -25.38 -9.68 19.66
CA GLU A 788 -25.56 -8.31 20.13
C GLU A 788 -24.35 -7.45 19.72
N ASP A 789 -24.51 -6.13 19.78
CA ASP A 789 -23.39 -5.23 19.59
C ASP A 789 -22.54 -5.19 20.86
N LEU A 790 -21.38 -5.85 20.85
CA LEU A 790 -20.49 -5.90 22.02
C LEU A 790 -20.00 -4.52 22.45
N GLU A 791 -19.86 -3.59 21.50
CA GLU A 791 -19.49 -2.21 21.80
C GLU A 791 -20.59 -1.50 22.61
N GLU A 792 -21.84 -1.89 22.43
CA GLU A 792 -22.98 -1.43 23.24
C GLU A 792 -23.03 -2.17 24.59
N MET A 793 -22.71 -3.47 24.61
CA MET A 793 -22.72 -4.29 25.84
C MET A 793 -21.62 -3.90 26.84
N MET A 794 -20.45 -3.47 26.36
CA MET A 794 -19.31 -3.07 27.20
C MET A 794 -19.50 -1.69 27.86
N LYS A 795 -20.62 -1.00 27.63
CA LYS A 795 -20.91 0.29 28.26
C LYS A 795 -21.41 0.13 29.70
N ALA A 796 -20.94 1.03 30.58
CA ALA A 796 -21.15 1.01 32.03
C ALA A 796 -22.62 0.87 32.50
N ASN A 797 -23.61 1.27 31.71
CA ASN A 797 -25.02 1.21 32.10
C ASN A 797 -25.64 -0.19 32.04
N ARG A 798 -25.04 -1.15 31.32
CA ARG A 798 -25.58 -2.52 31.23
C ARG A 798 -25.08 -3.44 32.34
N GLU A 799 -24.05 -3.04 33.09
CA GLU A 799 -23.67 -3.71 34.33
C GLU A 799 -24.71 -3.42 35.42
N LEU A 800 -25.08 -4.45 36.20
CA LEU A 800 -26.04 -4.29 37.29
C LEU A 800 -25.40 -3.49 38.44
N THR A 801 -25.91 -2.30 38.73
CA THR A 801 -25.45 -1.52 39.88
C THR A 801 -25.84 -2.20 41.19
N PRO A 802 -25.11 -2.00 42.30
CA PRO A 802 -25.45 -2.61 43.60
C PRO A 802 -26.88 -2.30 44.06
N GLU A 803 -27.41 -1.12 43.73
CA GLU A 803 -28.78 -0.70 44.06
C GLU A 803 -29.84 -1.44 43.23
N GLU A 804 -29.59 -1.66 41.93
CA GLU A 804 -30.47 -2.44 41.06
C GLU A 804 -30.48 -3.91 41.45
N VAL A 805 -29.32 -4.50 41.80
CA VAL A 805 -29.24 -5.87 42.32
C VAL A 805 -30.09 -6.03 43.58
N LYS A 806 -30.10 -5.00 44.45
CA LYS A 806 -30.94 -5.00 45.65
C LYS A 806 -32.43 -4.90 45.31
N LYS A 807 -32.84 -3.97 44.42
CA LYS A 807 -34.22 -3.87 43.93
C LYS A 807 -34.71 -5.16 43.28
N MET A 808 -33.87 -5.82 42.47
CA MET A 808 -34.19 -7.08 41.82
C MET A 808 -34.37 -8.21 42.85
N LYS A 809 -33.49 -8.29 43.87
CA LYS A 809 -33.64 -9.27 44.97
C LYS A 809 -34.91 -9.05 45.79
N GLU A 810 -35.29 -7.80 46.04
CA GLU A 810 -36.52 -7.46 46.77
C GLU A 810 -37.78 -7.72 45.92
N GLY A 811 -37.74 -7.33 44.64
CA GLY A 811 -38.82 -7.48 43.67
C GLY A 811 -39.04 -8.91 43.14
N ALA A 812 -38.07 -9.82 43.35
CA ALA A 812 -38.15 -11.23 42.99
C ALA A 812 -39.21 -12.00 43.79
N ASN A 813 -39.63 -11.51 44.95
CA ASN A 813 -40.67 -12.13 45.75
C ASN A 813 -42.06 -11.81 45.18
N ILE A 814 -42.80 -12.82 44.75
CA ILE A 814 -44.19 -12.70 44.29
C ILE A 814 -45.10 -13.66 45.05
N VAL A 815 -46.34 -13.24 45.31
CA VAL A 815 -47.37 -14.10 45.92
C VAL A 815 -48.32 -14.53 44.83
N ILE A 816 -48.34 -15.83 44.54
CA ILE A 816 -49.24 -16.45 43.56
C ILE A 816 -50.01 -17.53 44.31
N ASP A 817 -51.34 -17.46 44.25
CA ASP A 817 -52.26 -18.38 44.95
C ASP A 817 -51.98 -18.50 46.47
N GLY A 818 -51.58 -17.39 47.10
CA GLY A 818 -51.28 -17.33 48.54
C GLY A 818 -49.90 -17.87 48.94
N GLN A 819 -49.10 -18.38 48.00
CA GLN A 819 -47.74 -18.88 48.26
C GLN A 819 -46.68 -17.87 47.78
N LYS A 820 -45.67 -17.63 48.62
CA LYS A 820 -44.50 -16.83 48.25
C LYS A 820 -43.60 -17.63 47.32
N ARG A 821 -43.43 -17.14 46.09
CA ARG A 821 -42.51 -17.67 45.07
C ARG A 821 -41.41 -16.65 44.81
N ILE A 822 -40.22 -17.12 44.45
CA ILE A 822 -39.07 -16.28 44.11
C ILE A 822 -38.79 -16.45 42.62
N ILE A 823 -38.85 -15.35 41.88
CA ILE A 823 -38.50 -15.31 40.45
C ILE A 823 -37.03 -15.70 40.30
N GLU A 824 -36.76 -16.74 39.52
CA GLU A 824 -35.42 -17.22 39.21
C GLU A 824 -34.95 -16.72 37.85
N GLU A 825 -35.75 -16.93 36.80
CA GLU A 825 -35.39 -16.59 35.44
C GLU A 825 -36.60 -16.10 34.62
N ILE A 826 -36.32 -15.29 33.59
CA ILE A 826 -37.30 -14.88 32.59
C ILE A 826 -36.97 -15.64 31.31
N ASN A 827 -37.92 -16.42 30.80
CA ASN A 827 -37.65 -17.42 29.77
C ASN A 827 -38.10 -16.97 28.38
N ASN A 828 -39.38 -16.64 28.23
CA ASN A 828 -39.98 -16.37 26.92
C ASN A 828 -40.80 -15.09 26.95
N ARG A 829 -41.16 -14.61 25.77
CA ARG A 829 -42.03 -13.45 25.56
C ARG A 829 -43.20 -13.82 24.67
N LYS A 830 -44.38 -13.27 24.95
CA LYS A 830 -45.54 -13.31 24.06
C LYS A 830 -46.21 -11.95 23.99
N LYS A 831 -46.92 -11.69 22.90
CA LYS A 831 -47.62 -10.41 22.68
C LYS A 831 -48.88 -10.31 23.53
N LEU A 832 -49.02 -9.23 24.29
CA LEU A 832 -50.22 -8.86 25.03
C LEU A 832 -50.76 -7.52 24.51
N LYS A 833 -51.76 -7.55 23.63
CA LYS A 833 -52.35 -6.35 23.00
C LYS A 833 -51.27 -5.46 22.33
N GLN A 834 -50.96 -4.29 22.92
CA GLN A 834 -49.95 -3.33 22.46
C GLN A 834 -48.64 -3.40 23.26
N SER A 835 -48.50 -4.39 24.15
CA SER A 835 -47.32 -4.63 25.01
C SER A 835 -46.95 -6.12 24.97
N PHE A 836 -46.10 -6.56 25.91
CA PHE A 836 -45.61 -7.93 26.03
C PHE A 836 -45.84 -8.51 27.43
N GLU A 837 -46.07 -9.81 27.48
CA GLU A 837 -45.97 -10.62 28.70
C GLU A 837 -44.73 -11.50 28.61
N TYR A 838 -44.09 -11.74 29.75
CA TYR A 838 -42.89 -12.56 29.87
C TYR A 838 -43.18 -13.77 30.75
N GLU A 839 -42.69 -14.92 30.33
CA GLU A 839 -42.76 -16.17 31.08
C GLU A 839 -41.68 -16.17 32.15
N VAL A 840 -42.09 -16.37 33.40
CA VAL A 840 -41.22 -16.30 34.56
C VAL A 840 -41.19 -17.64 35.27
N SER A 841 -39.99 -18.18 35.50
CA SER A 841 -39.77 -19.37 36.31
C SER A 841 -39.46 -19.02 37.75
N PHE A 842 -39.76 -19.95 38.65
CA PHE A 842 -39.60 -19.77 40.08
C PHE A 842 -38.59 -20.74 40.64
N LYS A 843 -37.80 -20.27 41.61
CA LYS A 843 -36.73 -21.04 42.22
C LYS A 843 -37.25 -22.33 42.86
N GLY A 844 -36.75 -23.47 42.38
CA GLY A 844 -37.09 -24.79 42.92
C GLY A 844 -38.48 -25.31 42.52
N LEU A 845 -39.12 -24.71 41.52
CA LEU A 845 -40.39 -25.17 40.94
C LEU A 845 -40.19 -25.65 39.50
N SER A 846 -41.03 -26.58 39.04
CA SER A 846 -40.98 -27.08 37.66
C SER A 846 -41.51 -26.05 36.66
N SER A 847 -41.12 -26.19 35.38
CA SER A 847 -41.58 -25.31 34.29
C SER A 847 -43.10 -25.28 34.09
N SER A 848 -43.84 -26.27 34.61
CA SER A 848 -45.31 -26.28 34.64
C SER A 848 -45.92 -25.21 35.55
N GLU A 849 -45.16 -24.69 36.50
CA GLU A 849 -45.56 -23.65 37.46
C GLU A 849 -45.19 -22.23 37.00
N ASN A 850 -44.63 -22.10 35.78
CA ASN A 850 -44.27 -20.81 35.21
C ASN A 850 -45.52 -19.94 34.99
N VAL A 851 -45.38 -18.64 35.25
CA VAL A 851 -46.48 -17.68 35.08
C VAL A 851 -46.06 -16.56 34.12
N TRP A 852 -47.04 -16.01 33.40
CA TRP A 852 -46.85 -14.89 32.51
C TRP A 852 -47.12 -13.58 33.24
N LEU A 853 -46.11 -12.71 33.31
CA LEU A 853 -46.22 -11.40 33.93
C LEU A 853 -46.12 -10.27 32.88
N PRO A 854 -46.93 -9.19 32.99
CA PRO A 854 -46.84 -8.04 32.10
C PRO A 854 -45.50 -7.30 32.23
N ARG A 855 -45.00 -6.73 31.12
CA ARG A 855 -43.77 -5.91 31.09
C ARG A 855 -43.71 -4.87 32.22
N ASP A 856 -44.78 -4.09 32.37
CA ASP A 856 -44.82 -2.97 33.32
C ASP A 856 -44.69 -3.42 34.78
N GLU A 857 -45.15 -4.64 35.09
CA GLU A 857 -45.00 -5.22 36.43
C GLU A 857 -43.55 -5.65 36.70
N LEU A 858 -42.90 -6.29 35.73
CA LEU A 858 -41.52 -6.74 35.83
C LEU A 858 -40.53 -5.57 35.90
N VAL A 859 -40.77 -4.49 35.14
CA VAL A 859 -39.97 -3.26 35.20
C VAL A 859 -40.06 -2.64 36.61
N LYS A 860 -41.26 -2.52 37.18
CA LYS A 860 -41.45 -2.02 38.55
C LYS A 860 -40.73 -2.87 39.61
N ARG A 861 -40.56 -4.16 39.35
CA ARG A 861 -39.86 -5.13 40.21
C ARG A 861 -38.34 -5.18 40.00
N GLY A 862 -37.79 -4.34 39.11
CA GLY A 862 -36.35 -4.25 38.86
C GLY A 862 -35.80 -5.29 37.86
N PHE A 863 -36.65 -5.93 37.05
CA PHE A 863 -36.24 -6.91 36.04
C PHE A 863 -36.02 -6.31 34.64
N GLU A 864 -35.88 -5.00 34.55
CA GLU A 864 -35.80 -4.28 33.27
C GLU A 864 -34.64 -4.76 32.38
N LYS A 865 -33.43 -4.92 32.94
CA LYS A 865 -32.25 -5.41 32.19
C LYS A 865 -32.45 -6.85 31.66
N ARG A 866 -33.09 -7.73 32.44
CA ARG A 866 -33.40 -9.11 32.04
C ARG A 866 -34.48 -9.19 30.95
N ILE A 867 -35.46 -8.30 31.00
CA ILE A 867 -36.45 -8.16 29.93
C ILE A 867 -35.75 -7.80 28.61
N LEU A 868 -34.76 -6.89 28.68
CA LEU A 868 -33.99 -6.44 27.52
C LEU A 868 -33.22 -7.60 26.86
N GLU A 869 -32.57 -8.47 27.65
CA GLU A 869 -31.90 -9.69 27.16
C GLU A 869 -32.86 -10.61 26.37
N ILE A 870 -34.07 -10.83 26.91
CA ILE A 870 -35.08 -11.69 26.27
C ILE A 870 -35.69 -11.04 25.03
N ASP A 871 -35.93 -9.73 25.05
CA ASP A 871 -36.38 -8.98 23.88
C ASP A 871 -35.37 -9.08 22.75
N THR A 872 -34.07 -8.96 23.05
CA THR A 872 -33.02 -9.14 22.05
C THR A 872 -33.01 -10.56 21.52
N ARG A 873 -33.03 -11.59 22.39
CA ARG A 873 -33.04 -13.01 22.00
C ARG A 873 -34.21 -13.35 21.09
N GLU A 874 -35.40 -12.85 21.39
CA GLU A 874 -36.59 -13.07 20.58
C GLU A 874 -36.51 -12.31 19.24
N ALA A 875 -35.87 -11.14 19.21
CA ALA A 875 -35.56 -10.46 17.95
C ALA A 875 -34.61 -11.29 17.07
N GLN A 876 -33.61 -11.96 17.66
CA GLN A 876 -32.73 -12.90 16.94
C GLN A 876 -33.55 -14.05 16.32
N ARG A 877 -34.45 -14.65 17.12
CA ARG A 877 -35.30 -15.77 16.72
C ARG A 877 -36.24 -15.43 15.56
N LEU A 878 -36.73 -14.20 15.52
CA LEU A 878 -37.60 -13.71 14.44
C LEU A 878 -36.86 -13.45 13.11
N GLY A 879 -35.56 -13.77 13.03
CA GLY A 879 -34.76 -13.58 11.82
C GLY A 879 -34.45 -12.10 11.52
N LEU A 880 -34.52 -11.24 12.54
CA LEU A 880 -34.16 -9.82 12.42
C LEU A 880 -32.64 -9.60 12.43
N LEU A 881 -31.86 -10.61 12.83
CA LEU A 881 -30.40 -10.56 12.78
C LEU A 881 -29.86 -11.15 11.48
N ARG A 882 -28.93 -10.42 10.88
CA ARG A 882 -28.18 -10.86 9.69
C ARG A 882 -27.15 -11.92 10.07
N PRO A 883 -26.96 -12.96 9.26
CA PRO A 883 -25.94 -13.96 9.50
C PRO A 883 -24.53 -13.37 9.32
N LEU A 884 -23.62 -13.75 10.20
CA LEU A 884 -22.22 -13.29 10.19
C LEU A 884 -21.38 -14.12 9.22
N VAL A 885 -21.70 -14.03 7.93
CA VAL A 885 -21.00 -14.73 6.85
C VAL A 885 -20.17 -13.74 6.04
N ARG A 886 -18.96 -14.13 5.64
CA ARG A 886 -18.02 -13.29 4.88
C ARG A 886 -18.69 -12.56 3.71
N LYS A 887 -19.40 -13.29 2.85
CA LYS A 887 -20.07 -12.74 1.68
C LYS A 887 -21.08 -11.64 2.01
N GLU A 888 -21.81 -11.77 3.12
CA GLU A 888 -22.76 -10.74 3.55
C GLU A 888 -22.06 -9.50 4.14
N ILE A 889 -20.96 -9.71 4.86
CA ILE A 889 -20.16 -8.62 5.43
C ILE A 889 -19.48 -7.84 4.31
N GLU A 890 -18.90 -8.52 3.32
CA GLU A 890 -18.31 -7.92 2.12
C GLU A 890 -19.35 -7.13 1.32
N LYS A 891 -20.53 -7.71 1.06
CA LYS A 891 -21.63 -7.00 0.38
C LYS A 891 -22.05 -5.75 1.16
N HIS A 892 -22.20 -5.87 2.48
CA HIS A 892 -22.59 -4.75 3.34
C HIS A 892 -21.58 -3.62 3.30
N PHE A 893 -20.27 -3.90 3.33
CA PHE A 893 -19.25 -2.86 3.20
C PHE A 893 -19.10 -2.31 1.78
N ALA A 894 -19.40 -3.12 0.75
CA ALA A 894 -19.47 -2.66 -0.63
C ALA A 894 -20.58 -1.61 -0.81
N ASP A 895 -21.70 -1.72 -0.09
CA ASP A 895 -22.77 -0.71 -0.06
C ASP A 895 -22.30 0.65 0.54
N PHE A 896 -21.15 0.69 1.21
CA PHE A 896 -20.47 1.91 1.67
C PHE A 896 -19.22 2.26 0.85
N GLY A 897 -19.06 1.65 -0.32
CA GLY A 897 -17.93 1.89 -1.23
C GLY A 897 -16.58 1.41 -0.67
N LEU A 898 -16.57 0.36 0.16
CA LEU A 898 -15.34 -0.33 0.60
C LEU A 898 -15.24 -1.66 -0.15
N GLU A 899 -14.18 -1.83 -0.95
CA GLU A 899 -14.02 -3.04 -1.77
C GLU A 899 -13.83 -4.29 -0.90
N PRO A 900 -14.36 -5.46 -1.31
CA PRO A 900 -14.24 -6.72 -0.56
C PRO A 900 -12.81 -7.10 -0.19
N GLU A 901 -11.84 -6.78 -1.06
CA GLU A 901 -10.41 -7.06 -0.81
C GLU A 901 -9.91 -6.35 0.47
N PHE A 902 -10.31 -5.10 0.70
CA PHE A 902 -9.95 -4.36 1.91
C PHE A 902 -10.64 -4.89 3.17
N VAL A 903 -11.81 -5.53 3.02
CA VAL A 903 -12.61 -6.07 4.13
C VAL A 903 -12.01 -7.37 4.66
N SER A 904 -11.58 -8.25 3.76
CA SER A 904 -11.21 -9.63 4.10
C SER A 904 -9.71 -9.88 4.19
N HIS A 905 -8.87 -8.99 3.64
CA HIS A 905 -7.44 -9.27 3.48
C HIS A 905 -6.51 -8.20 4.06
N ASN A 906 -7.00 -6.97 4.28
CA ASN A 906 -6.18 -5.89 4.81
C ASN A 906 -6.50 -5.64 6.28
N SER A 907 -5.46 -5.50 7.10
CA SER A 907 -5.64 -5.07 8.47
C SER A 907 -6.09 -3.60 8.52
N MET A 908 -6.87 -3.25 9.55
CA MET A 908 -7.36 -1.88 9.73
C MET A 908 -6.24 -0.86 9.97
N ARG A 909 -5.03 -1.31 10.37
CA ARG A 909 -3.81 -0.48 10.41
C ARG A 909 -3.45 0.08 9.04
N GLY A 910 -3.61 -0.72 7.99
CA GLY A 910 -3.29 -0.35 6.61
C GLY A 910 -4.36 0.46 5.89
N LEU A 911 -5.43 0.88 6.58
CA LEU A 911 -6.55 1.62 5.98
C LEU A 911 -6.46 3.12 6.28
N SER A 912 -6.90 3.93 5.30
CA SER A 912 -7.00 5.39 5.43
C SER A 912 -8.11 5.81 6.42
N GLY A 913 -8.06 7.06 6.91
CA GLY A 913 -9.10 7.61 7.79
C GLY A 913 -10.51 7.49 7.19
N GLY A 914 -10.68 7.88 5.92
CA GLY A 914 -11.96 7.74 5.20
C GLY A 914 -12.45 6.30 5.09
N GLN A 915 -11.54 5.32 4.88
CA GLN A 915 -11.91 3.90 4.89
C GLN A 915 -12.32 3.42 6.28
N LYS A 916 -11.65 3.89 7.34
CA LYS A 916 -12.05 3.59 8.72
C LYS A 916 -13.45 4.14 9.03
N VAL A 917 -13.81 5.31 8.51
CA VAL A 917 -15.18 5.87 8.68
C VAL A 917 -16.22 4.96 8.07
N LYS A 918 -15.98 4.48 6.84
CA LYS A 918 -16.89 3.52 6.18
C LYS A 918 -17.06 2.25 7.01
N ILE A 919 -16.00 1.81 7.69
CA ILE A 919 -16.06 0.66 8.61
C ILE A 919 -16.94 0.98 9.83
N VAL A 920 -16.77 2.16 10.45
CA VAL A 920 -17.63 2.59 11.56
C VAL A 920 -19.09 2.67 11.13
N LEU A 921 -19.38 3.31 9.99
CA LEU A 921 -20.74 3.45 9.45
C LEU A 921 -21.37 2.09 9.13
N GLY A 922 -20.61 1.22 8.47
CA GLY A 922 -21.04 -0.14 8.15
C GLY A 922 -21.28 -0.96 9.41
N ALA A 923 -20.38 -0.90 10.39
CA ALA A 923 -20.56 -1.61 11.66
C ALA A 923 -21.79 -1.10 12.41
N ALA A 924 -21.95 0.21 12.60
CA ALA A 924 -23.09 0.81 13.32
C ALA A 924 -24.46 0.52 12.66
N THR A 925 -24.48 0.19 11.37
CA THR A 925 -25.71 -0.08 10.61
C THR A 925 -25.98 -1.56 10.35
N TRP A 926 -25.10 -2.46 10.79
CA TRP A 926 -25.23 -3.91 10.58
C TRP A 926 -26.55 -4.49 11.09
N ARG A 927 -27.02 -4.00 12.25
CA ARG A 927 -28.29 -4.41 12.89
C ARG A 927 -29.53 -3.74 12.28
N ARG A 928 -29.42 -3.08 11.13
CA ARG A 928 -30.55 -2.42 10.41
C ARG A 928 -31.31 -1.44 11.33
N PRO A 929 -30.65 -0.37 11.81
CA PRO A 929 -31.22 0.51 12.82
C PRO A 929 -32.48 1.24 12.31
N HIS A 930 -33.40 1.54 13.22
CA HIS A 930 -34.62 2.31 12.94
C HIS A 930 -34.38 3.81 13.01
N ILE A 931 -33.45 4.23 13.88
CA ILE A 931 -32.97 5.59 14.01
C ILE A 931 -31.45 5.57 13.85
N LEU A 932 -30.92 6.43 13.00
CA LEU A 932 -29.49 6.63 12.83
C LEU A 932 -29.10 7.97 13.45
N ALA A 933 -28.20 7.95 14.43
CA ALA A 933 -27.65 9.13 15.08
C ALA A 933 -26.17 9.30 14.69
N LEU A 934 -25.87 10.38 13.99
CA LEU A 934 -24.53 10.69 13.48
C LEU A 934 -23.98 11.92 14.21
N ASP A 935 -22.90 11.75 14.97
CA ASP A 935 -22.22 12.85 15.66
C ASP A 935 -21.03 13.32 14.83
N GLU A 936 -21.20 14.48 14.17
CA GLU A 936 -20.22 15.13 13.30
C GLU A 936 -19.67 14.26 12.15
N PRO A 937 -20.54 13.69 11.29
CA PRO A 937 -20.13 12.79 10.20
C PRO A 937 -19.27 13.48 9.14
N THR A 938 -19.29 14.81 9.07
CA THR A 938 -18.58 15.62 8.07
C THR A 938 -17.07 15.72 8.32
N ASN A 939 -16.61 15.52 9.56
CA ASN A 939 -15.20 15.75 9.92
C ASN A 939 -14.23 14.72 9.34
N TYR A 940 -14.74 13.59 8.85
CA TYR A 940 -13.90 12.45 8.48
C TYR A 940 -14.25 11.88 7.10
N LEU A 941 -15.27 12.44 6.46
CA LEU A 941 -15.70 12.06 5.12
C LEU A 941 -15.31 13.13 4.11
N ASP A 942 -14.76 12.68 3.00
CA ASP A 942 -14.51 13.53 1.86
C ASP A 942 -15.79 13.97 1.17
N ARG A 943 -15.69 14.96 0.28
CA ARG A 943 -16.86 15.53 -0.39
C ARG A 943 -17.64 14.52 -1.24
N GLU A 944 -16.97 13.57 -1.91
CA GLU A 944 -17.64 12.52 -2.71
C GLU A 944 -18.42 11.54 -1.81
N SER A 945 -17.83 11.11 -0.71
CA SER A 945 -18.40 10.23 0.31
C SER A 945 -19.45 10.93 1.15
N LEU A 946 -19.31 12.24 1.35
CA LEU A 946 -20.29 13.10 2.01
C LEU A 946 -21.49 13.31 1.09
N ALA A 947 -21.29 13.52 -0.21
CA ALA A 947 -22.39 13.54 -1.19
C ALA A 947 -23.10 12.18 -1.28
N ALA A 948 -22.34 11.08 -1.29
CA ALA A 948 -22.88 9.72 -1.22
C ALA A 948 -23.66 9.48 0.08
N LEU A 949 -23.16 9.97 1.22
CA LEU A 949 -23.84 9.92 2.51
C LEU A 949 -25.13 10.75 2.50
N ILE A 950 -25.12 11.97 1.96
CA ILE A 950 -26.32 12.80 1.80
C ILE A 950 -27.38 12.03 1.00
N GLY A 951 -27.00 11.45 -0.14
CA GLY A 951 -27.89 10.63 -0.96
C GLY A 951 -28.47 9.46 -0.17
N ALA A 952 -27.62 8.71 0.53
CA ALA A 952 -28.04 7.57 1.34
C ALA A 952 -28.97 7.96 2.50
N LEU A 953 -28.70 9.08 3.18
CA LEU A 953 -29.54 9.57 4.29
C LEU A 953 -30.91 10.08 3.82
N LYS A 954 -30.98 10.62 2.59
CA LYS A 954 -32.25 10.98 1.95
C LYS A 954 -33.08 9.72 1.66
N ASP A 955 -32.45 8.69 1.10
CA ASP A 955 -33.12 7.45 0.70
C ASP A 955 -33.43 6.50 1.87
N PHE A 956 -32.77 6.69 3.02
CA PHE A 956 -32.92 5.83 4.18
C PHE A 956 -34.34 5.83 4.77
N ASN A 957 -34.96 4.66 4.94
CA ASN A 957 -36.34 4.54 5.40
C ASN A 957 -36.55 4.68 6.93
N GLY A 958 -35.49 4.90 7.71
CA GLY A 958 -35.54 5.18 9.15
C GLY A 958 -35.40 6.66 9.50
N GLY A 959 -35.48 6.97 10.80
CA GLY A 959 -35.26 8.33 11.33
C GLY A 959 -33.78 8.69 11.36
N VAL A 960 -33.44 9.96 11.16
CA VAL A 960 -32.04 10.45 11.15
C VAL A 960 -31.90 11.62 12.10
N LEU A 961 -30.91 11.55 12.98
CA LEU A 961 -30.46 12.61 13.89
C LEU A 961 -29.01 12.94 13.56
N ILE A 962 -28.70 14.19 13.24
CA ILE A 962 -27.38 14.63 12.83
C ILE A 962 -26.91 15.75 13.76
N ILE A 963 -25.77 15.57 14.42
CA ILE A 963 -25.02 16.68 15.00
C ILE A 963 -24.00 17.12 13.93
N THR A 964 -24.04 18.38 13.52
CA THR A 964 -23.06 18.92 12.58
C THR A 964 -22.91 20.42 12.76
N HIS A 965 -21.72 20.93 12.44
CA HIS A 965 -21.48 22.36 12.24
C HIS A 965 -21.66 22.83 10.78
N SER A 966 -21.80 21.90 9.83
CA SER A 966 -21.96 22.22 8.41
C SER A 966 -23.41 22.56 8.07
N ARG A 967 -23.63 23.81 7.63
CA ARG A 967 -24.94 24.27 7.16
C ARG A 967 -25.36 23.54 5.89
N ASP A 968 -24.47 23.47 4.90
CA ASP A 968 -24.72 22.81 3.62
C ASP A 968 -25.16 21.35 3.81
N PHE A 969 -24.55 20.62 4.74
CA PHE A 969 -24.91 19.23 5.04
C PHE A 969 -26.27 19.12 5.73
N SER A 970 -26.50 19.94 6.76
CA SER A 970 -27.76 19.91 7.52
C SER A 970 -28.95 20.37 6.68
N GLU A 971 -28.85 21.45 5.92
CA GLU A 971 -29.92 21.95 5.04
C GLU A 971 -30.23 20.97 3.90
N SER A 972 -29.25 20.19 3.46
CA SER A 972 -29.45 19.18 2.42
C SER A 972 -30.26 17.98 2.89
N VAL A 973 -30.17 17.59 4.17
CA VAL A 973 -30.72 16.32 4.69
C VAL A 973 -31.86 16.52 5.70
N CYS A 974 -31.75 17.53 6.55
CA CYS A 974 -32.62 17.73 7.71
C CYS A 974 -33.75 18.71 7.41
N SER A 975 -34.95 18.41 7.91
CA SER A 975 -36.13 19.28 7.84
C SER A 975 -36.50 19.90 9.19
N GLU A 976 -35.92 19.38 10.28
CA GLU A 976 -36.12 19.84 11.66
C GLU A 976 -34.78 20.33 12.22
N VAL A 977 -34.80 21.40 13.01
CA VAL A 977 -33.61 21.96 13.66
C VAL A 977 -33.82 22.04 15.16
N TRP A 978 -32.91 21.42 15.90
CA TRP A 978 -32.85 21.38 17.36
C TRP A 978 -31.68 22.22 17.83
N ALA A 979 -31.96 23.46 18.24
CA ALA A 979 -30.95 24.39 18.71
C ALA A 979 -30.71 24.21 20.22
N MET A 980 -29.49 23.81 20.58
CA MET A 980 -29.04 23.66 21.97
C MET A 980 -28.34 24.94 22.44
N ARG A 981 -28.87 25.58 23.48
CA ARG A 981 -28.34 26.79 24.10
C ARG A 981 -28.33 26.63 25.62
N ASP A 982 -27.14 26.70 26.23
CA ASP A 982 -26.97 26.66 27.69
C ASP A 982 -27.74 25.52 28.39
N GLY A 983 -27.76 24.33 27.76
CA GLY A 983 -28.46 23.15 28.29
C GLY A 983 -29.97 23.11 28.05
N HIS A 984 -30.54 24.09 27.37
CA HIS A 984 -31.93 24.12 26.92
C HIS A 984 -32.04 23.77 25.43
N LEU A 985 -33.17 23.17 25.05
CA LEU A 985 -33.48 22.77 23.68
C LEU A 985 -34.59 23.65 23.12
N GLU A 986 -34.31 24.36 22.02
CA GLU A 986 -35.30 25.04 21.18
C GLU A 986 -35.49 24.22 19.90
N ALA A 987 -36.58 23.46 19.83
CA ALA A 987 -36.94 22.69 18.63
C ALA A 987 -37.76 23.56 17.66
N SER A 988 -37.38 23.57 16.39
CA SER A 988 -38.04 24.30 15.31
C SER A 988 -38.14 23.42 14.04
N GLY A 989 -39.20 23.62 13.24
CA GLY A 989 -39.48 22.82 12.04
C GLY A 989 -40.93 22.33 11.94
N HIS A 990 -41.14 21.24 11.19
CA HIS A 990 -42.47 20.63 10.96
C HIS A 990 -43.16 20.21 12.27
N ASN A 991 -44.50 20.25 12.31
CA ASN A 991 -45.39 19.99 13.47
C ASN A 991 -44.88 18.94 14.49
N TRP A 992 -44.09 19.40 15.45
CA TRP A 992 -43.47 18.59 16.52
C TRP A 992 -44.46 18.23 17.64
N VAL A 993 -45.68 18.78 17.62
CA VAL A 993 -46.67 18.63 18.71
C VAL A 993 -48.04 18.12 18.21
N GLU A 994 -48.43 18.36 16.95
CA GLU A 994 -49.79 18.03 16.45
C GLU A 994 -49.79 17.33 15.08
N GLY A 995 -50.09 16.03 15.08
CA GLY A 995 -50.21 15.22 13.86
C GLY A 995 -49.93 13.74 14.11
N GLN A 996 -50.69 13.08 15.00
CA GLN A 996 -50.51 11.64 15.22
C GLN A 996 -51.18 10.82 14.11
N GLY A 997 -50.37 10.24 13.22
CA GLY A 997 -50.78 9.10 12.40
C GLY A 997 -51.67 9.43 11.19
N SER A 998 -51.61 10.67 10.70
CA SER A 998 -52.28 11.09 9.47
C SER A 998 -51.47 10.80 8.20
N GLY A 999 -50.18 10.48 8.32
CA GLY A 999 -49.33 10.10 7.19
C GLY A 999 -49.73 8.77 6.52
N PRO A 1000 -49.28 8.54 5.28
CA PRO A 1000 -49.55 7.33 4.52
C PRO A 1000 -49.11 6.08 5.29
N ARG A 1001 -49.90 5.00 5.18
CA ARG A 1001 -49.57 3.71 5.80
C ARG A 1001 -48.32 3.16 5.13
N ILE A 1002 -47.47 2.52 5.93
CA ILE A 1002 -46.33 1.80 5.38
C ILE A 1002 -46.89 0.57 4.65
N ASP A 1003 -46.95 0.63 3.32
CA ASP A 1003 -47.40 -0.50 2.49
C ASP A 1003 -46.40 -1.66 2.63
N GLN A 1004 -46.91 -2.89 2.75
CA GLN A 1004 -46.05 -4.08 2.72
C GLN A 1004 -45.48 -4.19 1.30
N PRO A 1005 -44.15 -4.10 1.09
CA PRO A 1005 -43.59 -4.52 -0.18
C PRO A 1005 -43.96 -6.00 -0.37
N ALA A 1006 -44.58 -6.32 -1.49
CA ALA A 1006 -44.75 -7.69 -1.92
C ALA A 1006 -43.35 -8.32 -1.96
N GLY A 1007 -43.16 -9.41 -1.22
CA GLY A 1007 -41.84 -9.98 -0.93
C GLY A 1007 -40.91 -10.03 -2.14
N GLU A 1008 -39.86 -9.20 -2.11
CA GLU A 1008 -38.65 -9.48 -2.84
C GLU A 1008 -37.88 -10.51 -2.00
N ASP A 1009 -37.90 -11.75 -2.46
CA ASP A 1009 -37.17 -12.86 -1.88
C ASP A 1009 -35.66 -12.59 -2.08
N GLU A 1010 -34.99 -12.04 -1.06
CA GLU A 1010 -33.53 -12.04 -1.02
C GLU A 1010 -33.00 -13.46 -0.77
N ASP A 1011 -32.02 -13.88 -1.57
CA ASP A 1011 -31.35 -15.17 -1.46
C ASP A 1011 -30.70 -15.35 -0.07
N GLN A 1012 -31.19 -16.32 0.71
CA GLN A 1012 -30.60 -16.69 2.00
C GLN A 1012 -29.50 -17.74 1.82
N TYR A 1013 -28.41 -17.63 2.59
CA TYR A 1013 -27.28 -18.56 2.55
C TYR A 1013 -27.06 -19.22 3.92
N ASP A 1014 -26.53 -20.45 3.93
CA ASP A 1014 -26.16 -21.17 5.15
C ASP A 1014 -24.79 -20.71 5.70
N ALA A 1015 -24.38 -21.27 6.85
CA ALA A 1015 -23.11 -20.96 7.51
C ALA A 1015 -21.86 -21.29 6.67
N MET A 1016 -22.02 -22.10 5.60
CA MET A 1016 -20.97 -22.43 4.65
C MET A 1016 -21.07 -21.62 3.35
N GLY A 1017 -22.03 -20.71 3.22
CA GLY A 1017 -22.23 -19.85 2.06
C GLY A 1017 -23.05 -20.47 0.92
N ASN A 1018 -23.76 -21.58 1.16
CA ASN A 1018 -24.64 -22.21 0.16
C ASN A 1018 -26.04 -21.61 0.20
N LYS A 1019 -26.70 -21.45 -0.96
CA LYS A 1019 -28.05 -20.91 -1.06
C LYS A 1019 -29.08 -21.87 -0.43
N ILE A 1020 -29.87 -21.39 0.53
CA ILE A 1020 -30.95 -22.14 1.17
C ILE A 1020 -32.21 -21.97 0.33
N GLU A 1021 -32.62 -23.02 -0.38
CA GLU A 1021 -33.92 -23.05 -1.06
C GLU A 1021 -35.04 -23.22 0.00
N LYS A 1022 -35.81 -22.16 0.25
CA LYS A 1022 -37.04 -22.29 1.04
C LYS A 1022 -38.15 -22.89 0.18
N SER A 1023 -38.77 -23.97 0.65
CA SER A 1023 -40.03 -24.45 0.10
C SER A 1023 -41.11 -23.38 0.33
N LYS A 1024 -41.75 -22.92 -0.75
CA LYS A 1024 -42.82 -21.90 -0.70
C LYS A 1024 -43.93 -22.35 0.26
N LEU A 1025 -44.05 -21.67 1.41
CA LEU A 1025 -45.23 -21.81 2.27
C LEU A 1025 -46.45 -21.30 1.50
N LYS A 1026 -47.46 -22.17 1.31
CA LYS A 1026 -48.73 -21.82 0.67
C LYS A 1026 -49.32 -20.57 1.34
N LYS A 1027 -49.59 -19.54 0.53
CA LYS A 1027 -50.25 -18.29 0.93
C LYS A 1027 -51.52 -18.62 1.72
N LYS A 1028 -51.61 -18.23 3.00
CA LYS A 1028 -52.85 -18.38 3.79
C LYS A 1028 -53.95 -17.53 3.14
N LEU A 1029 -55.06 -18.17 2.74
CA LEU A 1029 -56.22 -17.47 2.20
C LEU A 1029 -56.68 -16.38 3.17
N THR A 1030 -56.97 -15.19 2.64
CA THR A 1030 -57.59 -14.12 3.44
C THR A 1030 -59.00 -14.56 3.89
N SER A 1031 -59.51 -14.00 5.00
CA SER A 1031 -60.84 -14.36 5.54
C SER A 1031 -61.98 -14.25 4.51
N ASN A 1032 -61.87 -13.29 3.59
CA ASN A 1032 -62.81 -13.11 2.48
C ASN A 1032 -62.67 -14.19 1.40
N GLU A 1033 -61.45 -14.58 1.02
CA GLU A 1033 -61.21 -15.64 0.05
C GLU A 1033 -61.62 -17.02 0.59
N ALA A 1034 -61.39 -17.27 1.89
CA ALA A 1034 -61.85 -18.48 2.56
C ALA A 1034 -63.40 -18.58 2.61
N ARG A 1035 -64.09 -17.44 2.82
CA ARG A 1035 -65.56 -17.38 2.73
C ARG A 1035 -66.08 -17.60 1.32
N LYS A 1036 -65.41 -17.03 0.31
CA LYS A 1036 -65.77 -17.20 -1.10
C LYS A 1036 -65.56 -18.65 -1.56
N ALA A 1037 -64.42 -19.25 -1.22
CA ALA A 1037 -64.13 -20.66 -1.51
C ALA A 1037 -65.11 -21.62 -0.84
N LYS A 1038 -65.55 -21.34 0.40
CA LYS A 1038 -66.60 -22.12 1.07
C LYS A 1038 -67.96 -22.00 0.37
N LYS A 1039 -68.29 -20.81 -0.14
CA LYS A 1039 -69.54 -20.55 -0.88
C LYS A 1039 -69.54 -21.23 -2.25
N ASP A 1040 -68.40 -21.19 -2.96
CA ASP A 1040 -68.22 -21.87 -4.25
C ASP A 1040 -68.21 -23.40 -4.09
N ARG A 1041 -67.61 -23.93 -3.03
CA ARG A 1041 -67.68 -25.37 -2.71
C ARG A 1041 -69.10 -25.83 -2.42
N MET A 1042 -69.89 -25.04 -1.68
CA MET A 1042 -71.31 -25.35 -1.49
C MET A 1042 -72.14 -25.21 -2.77
N ALA A 1043 -71.77 -24.32 -3.68
CA ALA A 1043 -72.43 -24.17 -4.98
C ALA A 1043 -72.10 -25.33 -5.94
N ARG A 1044 -70.84 -25.80 -5.96
CA ARG A 1044 -70.42 -27.00 -6.73
C ARG A 1044 -71.09 -28.28 -6.21
N ARG A 1045 -71.19 -28.43 -4.89
CA ARG A 1045 -71.93 -29.54 -4.27
C ARG A 1045 -73.43 -29.53 -4.59
N LYS A 1046 -74.02 -28.34 -4.82
CA LYS A 1046 -75.41 -28.21 -5.30
C LYS A 1046 -75.59 -28.49 -6.79
N ARG A 1047 -74.51 -28.42 -7.59
CA ARG A 1047 -74.50 -28.72 -9.03
C ARG A 1047 -74.08 -30.15 -9.37
N GLY A 1048 -73.70 -30.96 -8.37
CA GLY A 1048 -73.33 -32.37 -8.55
C GLY A 1048 -71.93 -32.60 -9.14
N GLU A 1049 -71.03 -31.62 -9.03
CA GLU A 1049 -69.70 -31.63 -9.68
C GLU A 1049 -68.55 -32.13 -8.80
N ASP A 1050 -68.82 -32.80 -7.67
CA ASP A 1050 -67.75 -33.36 -6.84
C ASP A 1050 -67.37 -34.76 -7.37
N SER A 1051 -66.34 -34.84 -8.22
CA SER A 1051 -65.61 -36.09 -8.49
C SER A 1051 -64.45 -36.23 -7.51
N ASP A 1052 -64.36 -37.39 -6.87
CA ASP A 1052 -63.35 -37.77 -5.88
C ASP A 1052 -61.91 -37.52 -6.36
N GLY A 1053 -61.11 -36.88 -5.51
CA GLY A 1053 -59.64 -36.85 -5.64
C GLY A 1053 -58.98 -35.54 -5.19
N GLU A 1054 -58.80 -35.37 -3.87
CA GLU A 1054 -57.59 -34.80 -3.24
C GLU A 1054 -57.60 -35.00 -1.72
#